data_AF-A0A9D6CJS5-F1
#
_entry.id   AF-A0A9D6CJS5-F1
#
_cell.length_a   1.000
_cell.length_b   1.000
_cell.length_c   1.000
_cell.angle_alpha   90.00
_cell.angle_beta   90.00
_cell.angle_gamma   90.00
#
_symmetry.space_group_name_H-M   'P 1'
#
loop_
_entity.id
_entity.type
_entity.pdbx_description
1 polymer ?
#
loop_
_entity_poly.entity_id
_entity_poly.type
_entity_poly.pdbx_seq_one_letter_code
_entity_poly.pdbx_strand_id
1 'polypeptide(L)'
;MYWPLPEYSKIDFRTSSAIRIVPVPLGIAWIGCEMIPSGAMKLVESTLPSTGLSAQMRSPRLSGTSSTSCAAAGDARHPAARRAVVSEVEARRRDGRAAARSGRWGVSVMRRLSRQGGCDQPAAMGNRALFAPWRRLSRFPPPRTAPARRPRRAEVSLATASRPAAGVGHARCLVVPRTASMSAIPANLARVSNLLASRIALGGISGTNRELLRTQVQLSTGERFSRPSEDSVGASAVLSINESIGRREQRVRNLSAAESMLDSIDSSLNDITELIQEAKTIGLAQVGFGSDEITRRNQAGVIDSMLNALVSMANRDRNGVHLFGGDRNAQAPFGSLLQGIRYAGVGPGQQVDIGMSADVRVTMSGEQAFGALSNRVRGDRDLDPSLTASTRLSSLNGANGLGVRPGSVEIDVNGTVTQLDLSDADSIGDILGRLSQVIQATDPGATIGIDPVTGDRIAITPSAGVTIDIRDSNSTSTAGDLGLLGTYPPGVSTTGADLDPRITPLTRLDSITGLTQPMGEILVRNGNQSRIIDMGALVTVEDLQNAVAAGRIGARVVISDDGTRLHVVNELSGSALAIEEYSGNPTASELGIRSFASTTQLADFNEGRGVRQVSGAVDPLTGLPDPVRNMDFRVTLKDGRTFDVDIEGDATVQDVIGSINAAAAAAGVLPAEFNARLVSVGNGLELVDSTVGAGSTTVAELNASGTAEDLGILGSSAGASLVGTDRAKVAVDSVFSHLIALRDALLANDERGIGLAAAKFDGDLTRLSEARAEVGVRTQRVIDASSREAELDIMDQKLRSEINDLDYAEAATRFAALQRQLEASLAVSARTANLTLLDFLR
;
A
#
# COMPACT_ATOMS: atom_id res chain seq x y z
N MET A 1 49.55 23.28 49.16
CA MET A 1 49.67 23.75 50.55
C MET A 1 48.25 24.08 51.02
N TYR A 2 47.76 23.43 52.08
CA TYR A 2 46.47 23.64 52.77
C TYR A 2 45.11 23.47 52.03
N TRP A 3 44.33 22.49 52.53
CA TRP A 3 42.85 22.41 52.65
C TRP A 3 42.39 23.42 53.77
N PRO A 4 41.11 23.66 54.16
CA PRO A 4 39.98 22.71 54.13
C PRO A 4 38.51 23.22 53.95
N LEU A 5 37.58 22.25 54.04
CA LEU A 5 36.14 22.32 54.39
C LEU A 5 35.95 22.72 55.91
N PRO A 6 34.76 22.84 56.61
CA PRO A 6 33.60 21.90 56.69
C PRO A 6 32.21 22.59 56.92
N GLU A 7 31.23 22.07 57.68
CA GLU A 7 30.16 21.10 57.29
C GLU A 7 28.91 21.14 58.23
N TYR A 8 27.76 20.55 57.81
CA TYR A 8 26.72 19.86 58.64
C TYR A 8 25.76 20.73 59.53
N SER A 9 24.66 20.25 60.16
CA SER A 9 23.94 18.93 60.31
C SER A 9 22.43 19.18 60.63
N LYS A 10 21.46 18.23 60.63
CA LYS A 10 21.27 16.97 61.43
C LYS A 10 20.11 16.09 60.84
N ILE A 11 19.86 14.78 61.08
CA ILE A 11 20.18 13.77 62.15
C ILE A 11 19.15 13.81 63.32
N ASP A 12 18.37 12.78 63.73
CA ASP A 12 18.14 11.36 63.33
C ASP A 12 16.80 10.87 64.01
N PHE A 13 16.36 9.62 64.35
CA PHE A 13 16.89 8.22 64.41
C PHE A 13 15.74 7.18 64.61
N ARG A 14 15.87 5.94 64.05
CA ARG A 14 15.50 4.59 64.64
C ARG A 14 13.99 4.20 64.82
N THR A 15 13.50 2.93 64.83
CA THR A 15 13.94 1.49 64.65
C THR A 15 12.67 0.57 64.60
N SER A 16 12.60 -0.77 64.33
CA SER A 16 13.56 -1.87 64.02
C SER A 16 12.90 -3.15 63.42
N SER A 17 13.73 -4.01 62.80
CA SER A 17 13.78 -5.50 62.80
C SER A 17 12.55 -6.46 62.72
N ALA A 18 12.46 -7.16 61.57
CA ALA A 18 12.66 -8.63 61.39
C ALA A 18 11.55 -9.72 61.53
N ILE A 19 11.47 -10.56 60.45
CA ILE A 19 11.36 -12.05 60.41
C ILE A 19 9.99 -12.81 60.38
N ARG A 20 9.77 -13.49 59.22
CA ARG A 20 9.11 -14.81 58.93
C ARG A 20 7.57 -15.06 58.98
N ILE A 21 7.12 -15.72 57.89
CA ILE A 21 6.15 -16.85 57.76
C ILE A 21 4.62 -16.57 57.67
N VAL A 22 4.13 -16.68 56.41
CA VAL A 22 2.87 -17.26 55.88
C VAL A 22 2.06 -18.12 56.90
N PRO A 23 0.73 -17.90 57.10
CA PRO A 23 -0.25 -18.43 56.12
C PRO A 23 -1.57 -17.69 55.86
N VAL A 24 -2.15 -18.05 54.70
CA VAL A 24 -3.54 -17.89 54.20
C VAL A 24 -4.45 -18.86 54.99
N PRO A 25 -5.72 -18.54 55.38
CA PRO A 25 -6.84 -18.62 54.42
C PRO A 25 -8.15 -17.79 54.63
N LEU A 26 -8.89 -17.67 53.52
CA LEU A 26 -10.36 -17.80 53.30
C LEU A 26 -11.37 -17.50 54.43
N GLY A 27 -12.49 -16.82 54.10
CA GLY A 27 -13.73 -17.00 54.90
C GLY A 27 -14.99 -16.15 54.67
N ILE A 28 -15.61 -16.18 53.49
CA ILE A 28 -17.09 -16.29 53.29
C ILE A 28 -18.06 -15.27 53.97
N ALA A 29 -18.65 -14.41 53.12
CA ALA A 29 -20.05 -13.92 53.06
C ALA A 29 -20.75 -13.19 54.25
N TRP A 30 -21.65 -12.23 53.93
CA TRP A 30 -23.11 -12.43 53.96
C TRP A 30 -23.86 -11.28 53.21
N ILE A 31 -25.20 -11.30 53.18
CA ILE A 31 -26.07 -10.55 52.23
C ILE A 31 -26.87 -9.43 52.92
N GLY A 32 -27.07 -8.30 52.22
CA GLY A 32 -27.98 -7.17 52.57
C GLY A 32 -27.45 -5.85 51.96
N CYS A 33 -28.06 -5.09 51.04
CA CYS A 33 -29.44 -4.68 50.69
C CYS A 33 -29.76 -3.21 51.10
N GLU A 34 -30.65 -2.56 50.33
CA GLU A 34 -31.33 -1.24 50.53
C GLU A 34 -30.66 0.13 50.16
N MET A 35 -31.24 0.73 49.09
CA MET A 35 -31.78 2.09 48.91
C MET A 35 -30.96 3.41 48.98
N ILE A 36 -30.68 3.97 47.79
CA ILE A 36 -31.20 5.23 47.16
C ILE A 36 -31.86 6.29 48.10
N PRO A 37 -31.42 7.57 48.05
CA PRO A 37 -32.20 8.67 47.42
C PRO A 37 -31.30 9.51 46.44
N SER A 38 -31.74 10.22 45.37
CA SER A 38 -32.92 11.08 45.08
C SER A 38 -32.91 12.44 45.84
N GLY A 39 -33.02 13.65 45.25
CA GLY A 39 -33.11 14.11 43.85
C GLY A 39 -33.46 15.63 43.76
N ALA A 40 -33.85 16.13 42.57
CA ALA A 40 -34.62 17.37 42.29
C ALA A 40 -33.98 18.81 42.28
N MET A 41 -33.62 19.29 41.07
CA MET A 41 -34.40 20.23 40.21
C MET A 41 -34.96 21.58 40.75
N LYS A 42 -34.63 22.72 40.06
CA LYS A 42 -35.60 23.77 39.59
C LYS A 42 -34.99 24.83 38.63
N LEU A 43 -35.87 25.60 37.95
CA LEU A 43 -35.59 26.64 36.93
C LEU A 43 -35.80 28.08 37.47
N VAL A 44 -35.45 29.13 36.67
CA VAL A 44 -36.35 30.23 36.18
C VAL A 44 -35.57 31.48 35.66
N GLU A 45 -35.92 31.96 34.44
CA GLU A 45 -35.99 33.36 33.87
C GLU A 45 -35.04 34.53 34.30
N SER A 46 -34.79 35.62 33.54
CA SER A 46 -34.94 36.03 32.11
C SER A 46 -34.33 37.45 31.86
N THR A 47 -34.57 38.06 30.68
CA THR A 47 -34.40 39.49 30.26
C THR A 47 -33.10 40.06 29.63
N LEU A 48 -33.33 40.88 28.59
CA LEU A 48 -32.51 41.89 27.87
C LEU A 48 -33.17 43.30 28.15
N PRO A 49 -32.83 44.49 27.55
CA PRO A 49 -32.01 44.80 26.34
C PRO A 49 -31.17 46.14 26.33
N SER A 50 -30.48 46.42 25.19
CA SER A 50 -30.15 47.77 24.60
C SER A 50 -29.25 48.78 25.40
N THR A 51 -28.52 49.79 24.89
CA THR A 51 -28.06 50.35 23.56
C THR A 51 -26.87 51.32 23.86
N GLY A 52 -26.14 52.02 22.95
CA GLY A 52 -26.10 52.11 21.47
C GLY A 52 -25.66 53.53 20.98
N LEU A 53 -24.95 53.65 19.84
CA LEU A 53 -24.42 54.89 19.19
C LEU A 53 -23.29 55.63 19.98
N SER A 54 -22.40 56.52 19.47
CA SER A 54 -22.06 57.14 18.15
C SER A 54 -20.67 57.86 18.27
N ALA A 55 -19.98 58.44 17.26
CA ALA A 55 -19.80 58.23 15.80
C ALA A 55 -18.69 59.21 15.22
N GLN A 56 -18.44 59.17 13.90
CA GLN A 56 -17.80 60.19 13.03
C GLN A 56 -16.27 60.50 13.03
N MET A 57 -15.63 60.11 11.91
CA MET A 57 -14.88 60.94 10.92
C MET A 57 -13.90 62.06 11.36
N ARG A 58 -12.64 62.00 10.86
CA ARG A 58 -12.19 62.71 9.62
C ARG A 58 -10.71 62.46 9.28
N SER A 59 -10.39 62.40 7.98
CA SER A 59 -9.05 62.58 7.40
C SER A 59 -8.93 63.99 6.77
N PRO A 60 -7.72 64.54 6.46
CA PRO A 60 -7.17 64.33 5.11
C PRO A 60 -5.62 64.45 4.90
N ARG A 61 -5.09 63.64 3.96
CA ARG A 61 -4.15 63.93 2.84
C ARG A 61 -2.86 64.80 2.96
N LEU A 62 -1.79 64.24 2.35
CA LEU A 62 -0.90 64.75 1.26
C LEU A 62 0.53 65.30 1.52
N SER A 63 1.48 64.78 0.71
CA SER A 63 2.77 65.36 0.19
C SER A 63 3.89 65.78 1.17
N GLY A 64 5.19 65.76 0.81
CA GLY A 64 5.86 65.28 -0.42
C GLY A 64 7.33 65.75 -0.57
N THR A 65 8.06 65.18 -1.53
CA THR A 65 9.31 65.67 -2.20
C THR A 65 10.60 66.03 -1.40
N SER A 66 11.55 65.08 -1.39
CA SER A 66 12.95 65.16 -1.92
C SER A 66 13.85 66.43 -1.82
N SER A 67 15.07 66.23 -1.32
CA SER A 67 16.37 66.82 -1.78
C SER A 67 17.53 65.85 -1.40
N THR A 68 18.67 65.63 -2.07
CA THR A 68 19.58 66.40 -2.97
C THR A 68 20.59 67.29 -2.20
N SER A 69 21.94 67.22 -2.31
CA SER A 69 22.89 66.22 -2.86
C SER A 69 24.39 66.59 -2.59
N CYS A 70 25.30 65.61 -2.60
CA CYS A 70 26.72 65.67 -3.04
C CYS A 70 27.86 66.36 -2.22
N ALA A 71 29.10 65.92 -2.58
CA ALA A 71 30.46 66.49 -2.37
C ALA A 71 31.18 66.34 -1.00
N ALA A 72 32.50 66.06 -0.92
CA ALA A 72 33.47 65.55 -1.92
C ALA A 72 34.81 65.05 -1.29
N ALA A 73 35.53 64.18 -2.04
CA ALA A 73 36.99 63.88 -2.00
C ALA A 73 37.63 63.23 -0.72
N GLY A 74 38.69 62.40 -0.84
CA GLY A 74 39.28 61.82 -2.06
C GLY A 74 40.64 61.09 -1.88
N ASP A 75 41.09 60.50 -3.00
CA ASP A 75 42.43 59.95 -3.32
C ASP A 75 42.86 58.55 -2.81
N ALA A 76 43.84 57.92 -3.50
CA ALA A 76 44.02 56.46 -3.56
C ALA A 76 45.48 55.95 -3.52
N ARG A 77 45.67 54.61 -3.39
CA ARG A 77 46.84 53.84 -3.90
C ARG A 77 46.67 52.30 -3.89
N HIS A 78 47.27 51.66 -4.90
CA HIS A 78 47.50 50.20 -5.07
C HIS A 78 48.87 49.78 -4.42
N PRO A 79 49.39 48.51 -4.43
CA PRO A 79 49.08 47.36 -5.33
C PRO A 79 49.11 45.90 -4.75
N ALA A 80 48.86 44.92 -5.63
CA ALA A 80 49.51 43.58 -5.77
C ALA A 80 49.56 42.50 -4.63
N ALA A 81 48.68 41.50 -4.75
CA ALA A 81 48.94 40.06 -5.07
C ALA A 81 49.96 39.13 -4.33
N ARG A 82 49.55 37.84 -4.23
CA ARG A 82 50.28 36.52 -4.14
C ARG A 82 50.39 35.75 -2.80
N ARG A 83 49.68 34.62 -2.77
CA ARG A 83 50.06 33.21 -2.41
C ARG A 83 50.83 32.85 -1.10
N ALA A 84 50.17 31.95 -0.35
CA ALA A 84 50.68 30.67 0.21
C ALA A 84 51.70 30.72 1.40
N VAL A 85 52.24 29.52 1.76
CA VAL A 85 53.17 29.22 2.89
C VAL A 85 52.40 29.11 4.23
N VAL A 86 52.16 27.94 4.89
CA VAL A 86 53.00 26.86 5.52
C VAL A 86 52.58 26.76 7.01
N SER A 87 52.66 25.67 7.81
CA SER A 87 53.01 24.24 7.64
C SER A 87 52.54 23.42 8.89
N GLU A 88 52.80 22.10 8.88
CA GLU A 88 53.37 21.22 9.95
C GLU A 88 53.44 21.72 11.43
N VAL A 89 53.40 20.88 12.48
CA VAL A 89 53.57 19.41 12.65
C VAL A 89 52.78 18.96 13.92
N GLU A 90 52.44 17.69 14.19
CA GLU A 90 53.30 16.68 14.86
C GLU A 90 52.60 15.31 14.91
N ALA A 91 53.35 14.21 14.97
CA ALA A 91 52.81 12.84 14.98
C ALA A 91 53.41 11.96 16.09
N ARG A 92 52.63 11.02 16.64
CA ARG A 92 53.13 9.90 17.45
C ARG A 92 52.43 8.58 17.14
N ARG A 93 53.20 7.62 16.61
CA ARG A 93 52.85 6.18 16.60
C ARG A 93 53.09 5.56 17.97
N ARG A 94 52.38 4.47 18.26
CA ARG A 94 52.91 3.32 19.03
C ARG A 94 52.17 2.03 18.68
N ASP A 95 52.93 0.94 18.55
CA ASP A 95 52.44 -0.41 18.27
C ASP A 95 51.94 -1.13 19.54
N GLY A 96 51.09 -2.14 19.38
CA GLY A 96 50.67 -3.04 20.46
C GLY A 96 49.85 -4.22 19.94
N ARG A 97 50.15 -5.45 20.39
CA ARG A 97 49.47 -6.69 19.99
C ARG A 97 48.70 -7.34 21.15
N ALA A 98 47.75 -8.22 20.79
CA ALA A 98 47.37 -9.48 21.45
C ALA A 98 46.10 -9.56 22.35
N ALA A 99 45.11 -10.29 21.81
CA ALA A 99 44.47 -11.51 22.36
C ALA A 99 43.48 -11.48 23.57
N ALA A 100 42.44 -12.34 23.46
CA ALA A 100 41.56 -12.90 24.51
C ALA A 100 40.58 -11.91 25.22
N ARG A 101 39.39 -12.28 25.75
CA ARG A 101 38.54 -13.52 25.81
C ARG A 101 37.14 -13.10 26.34
N SER A 102 36.02 -13.84 26.28
CA SER A 102 35.46 -14.81 25.30
C SER A 102 34.09 -15.37 25.79
N GLY A 103 33.00 -15.20 25.04
CA GLY A 103 31.68 -15.80 25.34
C GLY A 103 30.64 -15.47 24.25
N ARG A 104 29.96 -16.36 23.50
CA ARG A 104 29.79 -17.84 23.43
C ARG A 104 28.48 -18.44 23.99
N TRP A 105 27.42 -18.35 23.20
CA TRP A 105 26.42 -19.40 22.92
C TRP A 105 26.19 -19.38 21.39
N GLY A 106 25.94 -20.46 20.62
CA GLY A 106 25.59 -21.86 20.93
C GLY A 106 24.08 -22.08 20.73
N VAL A 107 23.56 -22.99 19.88
CA VAL A 107 24.15 -24.15 19.18
C VAL A 107 23.46 -24.42 17.81
N SER A 108 24.27 -24.95 16.88
CA SER A 108 24.07 -25.85 15.72
C SER A 108 22.78 -26.70 15.60
N VAL A 109 22.42 -27.29 14.44
CA VAL A 109 22.91 -28.57 13.84
C VAL A 109 22.28 -28.71 12.42
N MET A 110 23.00 -28.91 11.28
CA MET A 110 23.49 -30.17 10.65
C MET A 110 22.39 -31.27 10.41
N ARG A 111 22.35 -32.16 9.37
CA ARG A 111 23.30 -32.55 8.29
C ARG A 111 22.65 -33.48 7.21
N ARG A 112 23.18 -33.44 5.95
CA ARG A 112 23.48 -34.56 5.01
C ARG A 112 22.38 -35.41 4.27
N LEU A 113 22.68 -35.67 2.97
CA LEU A 113 22.40 -36.88 2.12
C LEU A 113 20.91 -37.16 1.75
N SER A 114 20.49 -37.85 0.66
CA SER A 114 21.03 -38.26 -0.68
C SER A 114 19.87 -38.98 -1.47
N ARG A 115 19.91 -39.58 -2.67
CA ARG A 115 20.93 -40.04 -3.67
C ARG A 115 20.23 -40.44 -5.01
N GLN A 116 20.86 -40.28 -6.19
CA GLN A 116 20.42 -40.78 -7.54
C GLN A 116 19.06 -40.22 -8.04
N GLY A 117 18.62 -40.28 -9.31
CA GLY A 117 19.09 -40.76 -10.64
C GLY A 117 17.80 -41.01 -11.48
N GLY A 118 17.58 -40.67 -12.76
CA GLY A 118 18.40 -40.54 -13.98
C GLY A 118 17.78 -41.45 -15.06
N CYS A 119 17.34 -40.93 -16.22
CA CYS A 119 16.99 -41.65 -17.47
C CYS A 119 16.59 -40.69 -18.64
N ASP A 120 17.34 -40.73 -19.74
CA ASP A 120 16.94 -40.86 -21.16
C ASP A 120 15.86 -39.95 -21.83
N GLN A 121 16.33 -38.95 -22.60
CA GLN A 121 16.27 -38.79 -24.09
C GLN A 121 15.29 -39.61 -24.99
N PRO A 122 15.01 -39.23 -26.28
CA PRO A 122 15.20 -37.95 -27.03
C PRO A 122 14.02 -37.57 -28.01
N ALA A 123 14.32 -36.79 -29.08
CA ALA A 123 13.51 -36.35 -30.27
C ALA A 123 12.62 -35.08 -30.05
N ALA A 124 12.63 -34.01 -30.86
CA ALA A 124 12.63 -33.76 -32.33
C ALA A 124 11.23 -33.93 -32.98
N MET A 125 10.70 -33.06 -33.87
CA MET A 125 11.20 -31.88 -34.64
C MET A 125 10.28 -30.62 -34.41
N GLY A 126 10.59 -29.38 -34.83
CA GLY A 126 10.36 -28.77 -36.17
C GLY A 126 8.87 -28.72 -36.57
N ASN A 127 8.21 -27.61 -36.97
CA ASN A 127 8.56 -26.21 -37.32
C ASN A 127 7.53 -25.24 -36.66
N ARG A 128 7.78 -23.96 -36.33
CA ARG A 128 8.22 -22.78 -37.10
C ARG A 128 7.16 -22.23 -38.10
N ALA A 129 6.95 -20.90 -38.05
CA ALA A 129 6.01 -20.05 -38.83
C ALA A 129 4.54 -19.97 -38.33
N LEU A 130 3.81 -18.84 -38.42
CA LEU A 130 4.11 -17.38 -38.34
C LEU A 130 2.78 -16.58 -38.47
N PHE A 131 2.80 -15.28 -38.17
CA PHE A 131 1.73 -14.27 -38.38
C PHE A 131 0.42 -14.34 -37.54
N ALA A 132 0.01 -13.14 -37.12
CA ALA A 132 -1.30 -12.75 -36.59
C ALA A 132 -1.80 -11.56 -37.48
N PRO A 133 -2.72 -10.64 -37.07
CA PRO A 133 -3.77 -10.66 -36.04
C PRO A 133 -5.16 -10.29 -36.66
N TRP A 134 -6.04 -9.58 -35.94
CA TRP A 134 -7.31 -8.92 -36.38
C TRP A 134 -8.54 -9.85 -36.62
N ARG A 135 -9.81 -9.40 -36.45
CA ARG A 135 -10.45 -8.42 -35.52
C ARG A 135 -12.00 -8.60 -35.60
N ARG A 136 -12.73 -8.32 -34.51
CA ARG A 136 -14.13 -7.79 -34.45
C ARG A 136 -15.26 -8.39 -35.35
N LEU A 137 -16.31 -9.00 -34.75
CA LEU A 137 -17.71 -8.44 -34.65
C LEU A 137 -18.84 -9.45 -34.28
N SER A 138 -19.48 -9.22 -33.12
CA SER A 138 -20.93 -9.26 -32.77
C SER A 138 -21.98 -10.15 -33.48
N ARG A 139 -22.85 -10.80 -32.67
CA ARG A 139 -24.34 -10.62 -32.57
C ARG A 139 -25.14 -11.90 -32.17
N PHE A 140 -25.87 -11.77 -31.03
CA PHE A 140 -27.19 -12.34 -30.68
C PHE A 140 -27.44 -13.87 -30.42
N PRO A 141 -28.46 -14.23 -29.58
CA PRO A 141 -28.89 -15.60 -29.22
C PRO A 141 -30.32 -15.90 -29.79
N PRO A 142 -31.15 -16.85 -29.28
CA PRO A 142 -30.97 -18.02 -28.40
C PRO A 142 -31.35 -19.35 -29.12
N PRO A 143 -31.65 -20.47 -28.42
CA PRO A 143 -33.07 -20.82 -28.23
C PRO A 143 -33.44 -21.60 -26.94
N ARG A 144 -34.76 -21.74 -26.69
CA ARG A 144 -35.39 -22.67 -25.73
C ARG A 144 -36.43 -23.51 -26.47
N THR A 145 -36.42 -24.84 -26.36
CA THR A 145 -37.61 -25.74 -26.34
C THR A 145 -37.20 -27.22 -26.12
N ALA A 146 -38.17 -28.06 -25.72
CA ALA A 146 -38.05 -29.51 -25.45
C ALA A 146 -38.93 -30.30 -26.48
N PRO A 147 -39.30 -31.62 -26.36
CA PRO A 147 -39.08 -32.64 -25.31
C PRO A 147 -38.82 -34.10 -25.82
N ALA A 148 -39.20 -35.12 -25.01
CA ALA A 148 -39.28 -36.58 -25.29
C ALA A 148 -37.98 -37.42 -25.10
N ARG A 149 -37.97 -38.74 -24.78
CA ARG A 149 -39.05 -39.76 -24.64
C ARG A 149 -38.66 -40.89 -23.62
N ARG A 150 -39.60 -41.75 -23.18
CA ARG A 150 -39.43 -42.95 -22.29
C ARG A 150 -39.42 -44.28 -23.08
N PRO A 151 -38.96 -45.43 -22.53
CA PRO A 151 -39.77 -46.37 -21.70
C PRO A 151 -39.24 -46.50 -20.23
N ARG A 152 -39.76 -47.27 -19.23
CA ARG A 152 -40.90 -48.19 -18.97
C ARG A 152 -40.84 -49.71 -19.30
N ARG A 153 -40.50 -50.53 -18.27
CA ARG A 153 -41.12 -51.83 -17.77
C ARG A 153 -41.41 -53.00 -18.76
N ALA A 154 -41.48 -54.29 -18.34
CA ALA A 154 -41.65 -54.89 -17.00
C ALA A 154 -41.01 -56.30 -16.82
N GLU A 155 -40.79 -56.68 -15.54
CA GLU A 155 -41.00 -57.98 -14.85
C GLU A 155 -40.85 -59.37 -15.53
N VAL A 156 -40.17 -60.30 -14.82
CA VAL A 156 -40.63 -61.66 -14.37
C VAL A 156 -39.64 -62.16 -13.27
N SER A 157 -39.93 -63.27 -12.57
CA SER A 157 -39.49 -63.54 -11.17
C SER A 157 -38.72 -64.86 -10.89
N LEU A 158 -38.30 -65.01 -9.62
CA LEU A 158 -37.97 -66.22 -8.84
C LEU A 158 -36.54 -66.83 -8.83
N ALA A 159 -35.91 -66.68 -7.66
CA ALA A 159 -35.07 -67.59 -6.85
C ALA A 159 -34.33 -68.81 -7.44
N THR A 160 -33.08 -69.03 -6.96
CA THR A 160 -32.60 -70.20 -6.16
C THR A 160 -31.13 -69.97 -5.73
N ALA A 161 -30.56 -70.74 -4.78
CA ALA A 161 -29.24 -70.50 -4.16
C ALA A 161 -28.16 -71.56 -4.49
N SER A 162 -26.87 -71.16 -4.47
CA SER A 162 -25.69 -72.04 -4.18
C SER A 162 -24.36 -71.24 -4.07
N ARG A 163 -23.28 -71.90 -3.58
CA ARG A 163 -21.89 -71.41 -3.35
C ARG A 163 -20.94 -72.05 -4.41
N PRO A 164 -19.58 -71.89 -4.46
CA PRO A 164 -18.63 -71.23 -3.50
C PRO A 164 -17.40 -70.46 -4.10
N ALA A 165 -16.63 -69.79 -3.21
CA ALA A 165 -15.14 -69.56 -3.17
C ALA A 165 -14.37 -69.00 -4.41
N ALA A 166 -13.18 -68.37 -4.33
CA ALA A 166 -12.24 -68.06 -3.23
C ALA A 166 -11.38 -66.80 -3.54
N GLY A 167 -10.68 -66.24 -2.52
CA GLY A 167 -9.38 -65.48 -2.53
C GLY A 167 -9.03 -64.43 -3.61
N VAL A 168 -8.26 -63.36 -3.37
CA VAL A 168 -7.36 -62.91 -2.27
C VAL A 168 -7.26 -61.35 -2.38
N GLY A 169 -6.99 -60.52 -1.36
CA GLY A 169 -6.71 -60.75 0.06
C GLY A 169 -5.51 -59.93 0.59
N HIS A 170 -5.58 -58.59 0.56
CA HIS A 170 -4.48 -57.69 0.94
C HIS A 170 -4.17 -57.65 2.46
N ALA A 171 -2.89 -57.43 2.79
CA ALA A 171 -2.38 -57.53 4.16
C ALA A 171 -2.68 -56.30 5.04
N ARG A 172 -3.36 -56.52 6.17
CA ARG A 172 -3.30 -55.63 7.34
C ARG A 172 -2.03 -55.94 8.12
N CYS A 173 -1.20 -54.93 8.39
CA CYS A 173 -0.19 -55.04 9.44
C CYS A 173 -0.88 -54.99 10.81
N LEU A 174 -1.28 -56.15 11.34
CA LEU A 174 -1.58 -56.24 12.76
C LEU A 174 -0.29 -55.96 13.55
N VAL A 175 -0.27 -54.85 14.28
CA VAL A 175 0.46 -54.85 15.55
C VAL A 175 -0.23 -55.92 16.39
N VAL A 176 0.39 -57.09 16.50
CA VAL A 176 -0.09 -58.16 17.37
C VAL A 176 -0.17 -57.55 18.78
N PRO A 177 -1.36 -57.45 19.40
CA PRO A 177 -1.42 -57.02 20.78
C PRO A 177 -0.56 -58.01 21.55
N ARG A 178 0.39 -57.51 22.34
CA ARG A 178 1.10 -58.35 23.31
C ARG A 178 0.01 -58.99 24.15
N THR A 179 -0.27 -60.27 23.90
CA THR A 179 -1.31 -61.00 24.60
C THR A 179 -1.05 -60.77 26.08
N ALA A 180 -2.08 -60.31 26.81
CA ALA A 180 -1.97 -60.16 28.25
C ALA A 180 -1.41 -61.48 28.77
N SER A 181 -0.19 -61.45 29.30
CA SER A 181 0.60 -62.65 29.53
C SER A 181 0.05 -63.28 30.80
N MET A 182 -1.13 -63.89 30.66
CA MET A 182 -1.89 -64.49 31.73
C MET A 182 -0.93 -65.38 32.48
N SER A 183 -0.62 -64.98 33.71
CA SER A 183 0.25 -65.75 34.59
C SER A 183 -0.53 -66.96 35.12
N ALA A 184 -0.96 -67.82 34.19
CA ALA A 184 -1.35 -69.18 34.45
C ALA A 184 -0.12 -69.87 35.03
N ILE A 185 -0.17 -70.15 36.33
CA ILE A 185 0.81 -70.99 37.00
C ILE A 185 0.86 -72.32 36.22
N PRO A 186 2.00 -72.70 35.62
CA PRO A 186 2.04 -73.82 34.70
C PRO A 186 1.64 -75.11 35.43
N ALA A 187 0.65 -75.82 34.90
CA ALA A 187 0.00 -76.94 35.60
C ALA A 187 0.94 -78.11 35.98
N ASN A 188 2.16 -78.16 35.43
CA ASN A 188 3.20 -79.14 35.72
C ASN A 188 4.29 -78.61 36.68
N LEU A 189 3.92 -77.87 37.74
CA LEU A 189 4.86 -77.52 38.82
C LEU A 189 5.45 -78.74 39.56
N ALA A 190 4.83 -79.93 39.46
CA ALA A 190 5.20 -81.16 40.17
C ALA A 190 6.56 -81.79 39.77
N ARG A 191 7.40 -81.13 38.97
CA ARG A 191 8.75 -81.59 38.56
C ARG A 191 9.86 -80.54 38.73
N VAL A 192 9.64 -79.49 39.52
CA VAL A 192 10.64 -78.45 39.81
C VAL A 192 10.80 -78.22 41.32
N SER A 193 11.97 -77.76 41.75
CA SER A 193 12.28 -77.52 43.17
C SER A 193 11.33 -76.50 43.82
N ASN A 194 11.02 -76.67 45.11
CA ASN A 194 10.13 -75.77 45.86
C ASN A 194 10.53 -74.29 45.79
N LEU A 195 11.84 -74.00 45.77
CA LEU A 195 12.34 -72.62 45.62
C LEU A 195 11.98 -72.01 44.25
N LEU A 196 12.00 -72.81 43.18
CA LEU A 196 11.60 -72.37 41.85
C LEU A 196 10.08 -72.25 41.75
N ALA A 197 9.32 -73.21 42.29
CA ALA A 197 7.86 -73.15 42.32
C ALA A 197 7.34 -71.92 43.08
N SER A 198 7.89 -71.64 44.27
CA SER A 198 7.56 -70.44 45.06
C SER A 198 7.90 -69.14 44.33
N ARG A 199 9.08 -69.06 43.68
CA ARG A 199 9.46 -67.89 42.87
C ARG A 199 8.54 -67.68 41.66
N ILE A 200 8.07 -68.75 41.01
CA ILE A 200 7.10 -68.67 39.91
C ILE A 200 5.75 -68.16 40.41
N ALA A 201 5.24 -68.69 41.54
CA ALA A 201 3.96 -68.26 42.13
C ALA A 201 3.99 -66.79 42.59
N LEU A 202 5.03 -66.37 43.32
CA LEU A 202 5.23 -64.97 43.73
C LEU A 202 5.44 -64.04 42.55
N GLY A 203 6.19 -64.48 41.53
CA GLY A 203 6.33 -63.77 40.26
C GLY A 203 4.97 -63.51 39.61
N GLY A 204 4.13 -64.54 39.53
CA GLY A 204 2.76 -64.45 38.99
C GLY A 204 1.84 -63.52 39.77
N ILE A 205 1.72 -63.70 41.09
CA ILE A 205 0.93 -62.82 41.97
C ILE A 205 1.38 -61.35 41.82
N SER A 206 2.69 -61.10 41.81
CA SER A 206 3.21 -59.75 41.63
C SER A 206 2.92 -59.18 40.24
N GLY A 207 2.78 -60.03 39.21
CA GLY A 207 2.39 -59.65 37.85
C GLY A 207 0.91 -59.28 37.79
N THR A 208 0.02 -60.17 38.25
CA THR A 208 -1.43 -59.95 38.28
C THR A 208 -1.79 -58.72 39.12
N ASN A 209 -1.13 -58.48 40.27
CA ASN A 209 -1.32 -57.24 41.03
C ASN A 209 -0.91 -55.98 40.24
N ARG A 210 0.17 -56.04 39.44
CA ARG A 210 0.60 -54.92 38.59
C ARG A 210 -0.36 -54.65 37.44
N GLU A 211 -0.92 -55.69 36.82
CA GLU A 211 -1.98 -55.51 35.81
C GLU A 211 -3.29 -55.00 36.43
N LEU A 212 -3.71 -55.55 37.58
CA LEU A 212 -4.91 -55.11 38.29
C LEU A 212 -4.85 -53.62 38.64
N LEU A 213 -3.73 -53.17 39.23
CA LEU A 213 -3.49 -51.75 39.54
C LEU A 213 -3.44 -50.88 38.28
N ARG A 214 -2.85 -51.37 37.18
CA ARG A 214 -2.83 -50.62 35.91
C ARG A 214 -4.24 -50.47 35.33
N THR A 215 -5.04 -51.53 35.31
CA THR A 215 -6.44 -51.44 34.84
C THR A 215 -7.33 -50.65 35.79
N GLN A 216 -7.03 -50.61 37.09
CA GLN A 216 -7.66 -49.69 38.03
C GLN A 216 -7.33 -48.22 37.69
N VAL A 217 -6.07 -47.90 37.37
CA VAL A 217 -5.66 -46.54 36.95
C VAL A 217 -6.31 -46.17 35.61
N GLN A 218 -6.35 -47.08 34.64
CA GLN A 218 -7.06 -46.88 33.36
C GLN A 218 -8.54 -46.56 33.62
N LEU A 219 -9.26 -47.42 34.37
CA LEU A 219 -10.67 -47.20 34.72
C LEU A 219 -10.92 -45.90 35.53
N SER A 220 -9.93 -45.42 36.27
CA SER A 220 -10.02 -44.18 37.07
C SER A 220 -9.62 -42.91 36.30
N THR A 221 -8.97 -43.03 35.14
CA THR A 221 -8.55 -41.90 34.29
C THR A 221 -9.37 -41.78 33.02
N GLY A 222 -9.96 -42.89 32.56
CA GLY A 222 -10.59 -42.99 31.24
C GLY A 222 -9.59 -43.19 30.10
N GLU A 223 -8.30 -43.30 30.39
CA GLU A 223 -7.23 -43.42 29.38
C GLU A 223 -6.75 -44.87 29.21
N ARG A 224 -6.47 -45.25 27.97
CA ARG A 224 -5.86 -46.52 27.57
C ARG A 224 -4.39 -46.61 28.02
N PHE A 225 -3.68 -45.49 28.08
CA PHE A 225 -2.32 -45.38 28.60
C PHE A 225 -2.10 -44.02 29.26
N SER A 226 -1.42 -44.01 30.41
CA SER A 226 -1.19 -42.81 31.22
C SER A 226 0.25 -42.27 31.12
N ARG A 227 1.14 -43.01 30.43
CA ARG A 227 2.58 -42.73 30.35
C ARG A 227 3.14 -43.14 28.98
N PRO A 228 4.10 -42.41 28.39
CA PRO A 228 4.74 -42.82 27.13
C PRO A 228 5.45 -44.17 27.15
N SER A 229 5.76 -44.72 28.34
CA SER A 229 6.29 -46.08 28.52
C SER A 229 5.24 -47.19 28.40
N GLU A 230 3.95 -46.85 28.36
CA GLU A 230 2.83 -47.81 28.34
C GLU A 230 2.34 -48.13 26.93
N ASP A 231 2.43 -47.16 26.02
CA ASP A 231 2.30 -47.26 24.56
C ASP A 231 3.08 -46.10 23.93
N SER A 232 4.29 -46.36 23.44
CA SER A 232 5.17 -45.30 22.90
C SER A 232 4.73 -44.79 21.53
N VAL A 233 3.95 -45.57 20.78
CA VAL A 233 3.44 -45.18 19.45
C VAL A 233 2.16 -44.36 19.64
N GLY A 234 1.23 -44.85 20.46
CA GLY A 234 0.02 -44.13 20.86
C GLY A 234 0.36 -42.78 21.50
N ALA A 235 1.29 -42.74 22.46
CA ALA A 235 1.69 -41.49 23.10
C ALA A 235 2.36 -40.51 22.12
N SER A 236 3.19 -40.98 21.18
CA SER A 236 3.77 -40.09 20.16
C SER A 236 2.71 -39.52 19.22
N ALA A 237 1.70 -40.32 18.85
CA ALA A 237 0.58 -39.86 18.04
C ALA A 237 -0.27 -38.82 18.80
N VAL A 238 -0.68 -39.12 20.04
CA VAL A 238 -1.46 -38.21 20.91
C VAL A 238 -0.73 -36.89 21.16
N LEU A 239 0.60 -36.91 21.34
CA LEU A 239 1.39 -35.68 21.46
C LEU A 239 1.35 -34.84 20.17
N SER A 240 1.52 -35.45 19.00
CA SER A 240 1.44 -34.73 17.71
C SER A 240 0.04 -34.19 17.41
N ILE A 241 -1.01 -34.91 17.82
CA ILE A 241 -2.41 -34.48 17.68
C ILE A 241 -2.71 -33.33 18.66
N ASN A 242 -2.29 -33.43 19.92
CA ASN A 242 -2.44 -32.33 20.90
C ASN A 242 -1.70 -31.06 20.47
N GLU A 243 -0.51 -31.17 19.88
CA GLU A 243 0.19 -30.01 19.30
C GLU A 243 -0.61 -29.41 18.14
N SER A 244 -1.25 -30.26 17.31
CA SER A 244 -2.10 -29.81 16.22
C SER A 244 -3.39 -29.13 16.69
N ILE A 245 -4.07 -29.70 17.69
CA ILE A 245 -5.22 -29.08 18.39
C ILE A 245 -4.82 -27.70 18.93
N GLY A 246 -3.72 -27.59 19.69
CA GLY A 246 -3.25 -26.31 20.23
C GLY A 246 -2.95 -25.25 19.17
N ARG A 247 -2.45 -25.66 17.99
CA ARG A 247 -2.27 -24.76 16.83
C ARG A 247 -3.61 -24.34 16.22
N ARG A 248 -4.59 -25.25 16.07
CA ARG A 248 -5.93 -24.94 15.53
C ARG A 248 -6.73 -24.07 16.46
N GLU A 249 -6.77 -24.36 17.76
CA GLU A 249 -7.39 -23.47 18.75
C GLU A 249 -6.84 -22.04 18.64
N GLN A 250 -5.52 -21.89 18.48
CA GLN A 250 -4.91 -20.56 18.32
C GLN A 250 -5.31 -19.91 16.99
N ARG A 251 -5.42 -20.68 15.90
CA ARG A 251 -5.92 -20.17 14.62
C ARG A 251 -7.40 -19.77 14.71
N VAL A 252 -8.27 -20.54 15.37
CA VAL A 252 -9.67 -20.17 15.62
C VAL A 252 -9.77 -18.88 16.46
N ARG A 253 -8.92 -18.72 17.49
CA ARG A 253 -8.81 -17.46 18.24
C ARG A 253 -8.37 -16.28 17.36
N ASN A 254 -7.39 -16.49 16.46
CA ASN A 254 -6.95 -15.46 15.51
C ASN A 254 -8.04 -15.10 14.49
N LEU A 255 -8.77 -16.10 13.98
CA LEU A 255 -9.85 -15.94 13.00
C LEU A 255 -11.05 -15.19 13.60
N SER A 256 -11.48 -15.54 14.81
CA SER A 256 -12.53 -14.80 15.53
C SER A 256 -12.12 -13.36 15.85
N ALA A 257 -10.84 -13.11 16.17
CA ALA A 257 -10.32 -11.75 16.33
C ALA A 257 -10.37 -10.93 15.02
N ALA A 258 -10.08 -11.57 13.88
CA ALA A 258 -10.17 -11.00 12.53
C ALA A 258 -11.61 -10.75 12.07
N GLU A 259 -12.52 -11.70 12.30
CA GLU A 259 -13.96 -11.61 12.02
C GLU A 259 -14.55 -10.35 12.68
N SER A 260 -14.44 -10.24 14.01
CA SER A 260 -14.94 -9.07 14.73
C SER A 260 -14.17 -7.77 14.47
N MET A 261 -13.02 -7.82 13.78
CA MET A 261 -12.34 -6.62 13.27
C MET A 261 -12.99 -6.15 11.96
N LEU A 262 -13.31 -7.09 11.06
CA LEU A 262 -14.03 -6.82 9.82
C LEU A 262 -15.49 -6.36 10.10
N ASP A 263 -16.16 -6.95 11.10
CA ASP A 263 -17.48 -6.49 11.56
C ASP A 263 -17.42 -5.03 12.07
N SER A 264 -16.32 -4.67 12.73
CA SER A 264 -16.08 -3.29 13.20
C SER A 264 -15.85 -2.33 12.03
N ILE A 265 -15.31 -2.81 10.90
CA ILE A 265 -15.16 -2.03 9.68
C ILE A 265 -16.50 -1.87 8.96
N ASP A 266 -17.28 -2.94 8.76
CA ASP A 266 -18.57 -2.85 8.05
C ASP A 266 -19.58 -1.96 8.79
N SER A 267 -19.69 -2.12 10.12
CA SER A 267 -20.52 -1.24 10.96
C SER A 267 -20.06 0.22 10.87
N SER A 268 -18.75 0.49 10.91
CA SER A 268 -18.23 1.85 10.71
C SER A 268 -18.58 2.41 9.33
N LEU A 269 -18.42 1.62 8.26
CA LEU A 269 -18.80 2.02 6.91
C LEU A 269 -20.31 2.24 6.78
N ASN A 270 -21.14 1.50 7.54
CA ASN A 270 -22.58 1.74 7.63
C ASN A 270 -22.89 3.10 8.27
N ASP A 271 -22.34 3.37 9.46
CA ASP A 271 -22.51 4.66 10.16
C ASP A 271 -22.10 5.85 9.25
N ILE A 272 -20.99 5.69 8.53
CA ILE A 272 -20.48 6.68 7.55
C ILE A 272 -21.44 6.82 6.37
N THR A 273 -21.99 5.72 5.84
CA THR A 273 -22.95 5.73 4.73
C THR A 273 -24.23 6.50 5.11
N GLU A 274 -24.75 6.29 6.30
CA GLU A 274 -25.94 6.99 6.82
C GLU A 274 -25.66 8.49 7.00
N LEU A 275 -24.51 8.87 7.57
CA LEU A 275 -24.10 10.27 7.72
C LEU A 275 -23.98 11.00 6.36
N ILE A 276 -23.47 10.33 5.32
CA ILE A 276 -23.35 10.94 3.98
C ILE A 276 -24.70 11.01 3.26
N GLN A 277 -25.63 10.10 3.51
CA GLN A 277 -27.02 10.24 3.04
C GLN A 277 -27.74 11.42 3.70
N GLU A 278 -27.52 11.65 5.00
CA GLU A 278 -28.04 12.84 5.69
C GLU A 278 -27.43 14.14 5.13
N ALA A 279 -26.10 14.19 4.95
CA ALA A 279 -25.41 15.37 4.42
C ALA A 279 -25.86 15.71 2.98
N LYS A 280 -26.04 14.69 2.14
CA LYS A 280 -26.64 14.84 0.81
C LYS A 280 -28.06 15.38 0.88
N THR A 281 -28.87 14.87 1.81
CA THR A 281 -30.26 15.32 2.01
C THR A 281 -30.32 16.79 2.45
N ILE A 282 -29.44 17.21 3.37
CA ILE A 282 -29.29 18.63 3.75
C ILE A 282 -28.92 19.47 2.52
N GLY A 283 -27.86 19.09 1.79
CA GLY A 283 -27.39 19.83 0.61
C GLY A 283 -28.49 20.01 -0.45
N LEU A 284 -29.17 18.92 -0.84
CA LEU A 284 -30.28 18.99 -1.79
C LEU A 284 -31.45 19.84 -1.30
N ALA A 285 -31.75 19.82 0.00
CA ALA A 285 -32.81 20.65 0.60
C ALA A 285 -32.44 22.14 0.71
N GLN A 286 -31.16 22.52 0.54
CA GLN A 286 -30.71 23.92 0.58
C GLN A 286 -30.63 24.60 -0.79
N VAL A 287 -30.78 23.88 -1.90
CA VAL A 287 -30.73 24.45 -3.27
C VAL A 287 -32.06 25.11 -3.64
N GLY A 288 -32.01 26.33 -4.19
CA GLY A 288 -33.18 27.06 -4.69
C GLY A 288 -33.99 27.82 -3.63
N PHE A 289 -35.09 28.42 -4.09
CA PHE A 289 -35.88 29.47 -3.42
C PHE A 289 -36.52 29.11 -2.05
N GLY A 290 -36.36 27.88 -1.56
CA GLY A 290 -36.95 27.40 -0.30
C GLY A 290 -36.11 27.67 0.95
N SER A 291 -34.86 28.11 0.81
CA SER A 291 -33.94 28.39 1.92
C SER A 291 -33.30 29.77 1.80
N ASP A 292 -33.03 30.41 2.95
CA ASP A 292 -32.35 31.71 3.03
C ASP A 292 -30.91 31.58 3.54
N GLU A 293 -30.16 32.68 3.44
CA GLU A 293 -28.75 32.75 3.85
C GLU A 293 -28.54 32.36 5.32
N ILE A 294 -29.49 32.70 6.20
CA ILE A 294 -29.42 32.40 7.63
C ILE A 294 -29.63 30.89 7.86
N THR A 295 -30.59 30.30 7.18
CA THR A 295 -30.86 28.85 7.22
C THR A 295 -29.67 28.06 6.68
N ARG A 296 -29.11 28.45 5.53
CA ARG A 296 -27.89 27.83 4.97
C ARG A 296 -26.71 27.92 5.92
N ARG A 297 -26.46 29.09 6.52
CA ARG A 297 -25.41 29.29 7.53
C ARG A 297 -25.61 28.43 8.79
N ASN A 298 -26.85 28.23 9.23
CA ASN A 298 -27.16 27.32 10.33
C ASN A 298 -26.91 25.85 9.94
N GLN A 299 -27.29 25.45 8.71
CA GLN A 299 -27.01 24.10 8.20
C GLN A 299 -25.51 23.84 8.04
N ALA A 300 -24.69 24.84 7.71
CA ALA A 300 -23.24 24.69 7.70
C ALA A 300 -22.69 24.22 9.06
N GLY A 301 -23.24 24.70 10.18
CA GLY A 301 -22.89 24.23 11.53
C GLY A 301 -23.31 22.78 11.82
N VAL A 302 -24.37 22.29 11.15
CA VAL A 302 -24.73 20.87 11.16
C VAL A 302 -23.70 20.06 10.37
N ILE A 303 -23.34 20.51 9.16
CA ILE A 303 -22.30 19.84 8.35
C ILE A 303 -20.92 19.83 9.05
N ASP A 304 -20.53 20.89 9.77
CA ASP A 304 -19.33 20.88 10.62
C ASP A 304 -19.43 19.82 11.74
N SER A 305 -20.61 19.69 12.37
CA SER A 305 -20.84 18.67 13.40
C SER A 305 -20.73 17.25 12.82
N MET A 306 -21.25 17.06 11.61
CA MET A 306 -21.16 15.79 10.86
C MET A 306 -19.72 15.50 10.37
N LEU A 307 -18.95 16.52 9.99
CA LEU A 307 -17.53 16.39 9.65
C LEU A 307 -16.71 15.93 10.87
N ASN A 308 -16.98 16.50 12.05
CA ASN A 308 -16.34 16.07 13.31
C ASN A 308 -16.74 14.62 13.69
N ALA A 309 -18.00 14.23 13.47
CA ALA A 309 -18.45 12.84 13.63
C ALA A 309 -17.75 11.90 12.62
N LEU A 310 -17.62 12.28 11.34
CA LEU A 310 -16.91 11.51 10.33
C LEU A 310 -15.43 11.30 10.69
N VAL A 311 -14.72 12.36 11.12
CA VAL A 311 -13.33 12.24 11.61
C VAL A 311 -13.23 11.31 12.82
N SER A 312 -14.24 11.29 13.69
CA SER A 312 -14.29 10.38 14.85
C SER A 312 -14.52 8.92 14.44
N MET A 313 -15.38 8.67 13.45
CA MET A 313 -15.63 7.32 12.90
C MET A 313 -14.46 6.79 12.08
N ALA A 314 -13.82 7.64 11.28
CA ALA A 314 -12.65 7.30 10.48
C ALA A 314 -11.37 7.06 11.32
N ASN A 315 -11.32 7.63 12.54
CA ASN A 315 -10.30 7.33 13.54
C ASN A 315 -10.67 6.21 14.52
N ARG A 316 -11.83 5.57 14.39
CA ARG A 316 -12.28 4.50 15.30
C ARG A 316 -11.22 3.39 15.39
N ASP A 317 -10.96 2.93 16.61
CA ASP A 317 -9.99 1.87 16.89
C ASP A 317 -10.66 0.65 17.54
N ARG A 318 -9.93 -0.46 17.54
CA ARG A 318 -10.25 -1.65 18.32
C ARG A 318 -8.97 -2.14 19.00
N ASN A 319 -8.93 -2.03 20.34
CA ASN A 319 -7.77 -2.41 21.17
C ASN A 319 -6.47 -1.67 20.79
N GLY A 320 -6.54 -0.41 20.37
CA GLY A 320 -5.40 0.39 19.91
C GLY A 320 -5.01 0.17 18.44
N VAL A 321 -5.84 -0.55 17.68
CA VAL A 321 -5.67 -0.77 16.24
C VAL A 321 -6.73 0.04 15.48
N HIS A 322 -6.32 1.13 14.84
CA HIS A 322 -7.21 1.98 14.04
C HIS A 322 -7.67 1.27 12.76
N LEU A 323 -8.98 1.20 12.55
CA LEU A 323 -9.61 0.40 11.49
C LEU A 323 -9.15 0.78 10.06
N PHE A 324 -8.99 2.09 9.84
CA PHE A 324 -8.73 2.70 8.52
C PHE A 324 -7.27 3.14 8.32
N GLY A 325 -6.33 2.70 9.17
CA GLY A 325 -4.92 3.10 9.12
C GLY A 325 -4.04 2.40 8.07
N GLY A 326 -4.61 1.49 7.29
CA GLY A 326 -3.83 0.57 6.46
C GLY A 326 -2.92 -0.29 7.33
N ASP A 327 -1.64 -0.33 6.99
CA ASP A 327 -0.59 -1.05 7.72
C ASP A 327 -0.08 -0.22 8.93
N ARG A 328 -0.27 1.11 8.92
CA ARG A 328 0.11 2.03 10.02
C ARG A 328 -1.09 2.31 10.93
N ASN A 329 -1.52 1.29 11.65
CA ASN A 329 -2.74 1.29 12.44
C ASN A 329 -2.56 1.60 13.95
N ALA A 330 -1.35 1.88 14.42
CA ALA A 330 -1.05 2.21 15.83
C ALA A 330 -1.09 3.72 16.17
N GLN A 331 -1.52 4.56 15.23
CA GLN A 331 -1.74 6.01 15.42
C GLN A 331 -2.99 6.44 14.66
N ALA A 332 -3.68 7.48 15.15
CA ALA A 332 -4.91 7.99 14.56
C ALA A 332 -4.68 8.42 13.09
N PRO A 333 -5.31 7.76 12.09
CA PRO A 333 -4.93 7.93 10.69
C PRO A 333 -5.47 9.20 10.04
N PHE A 334 -6.42 9.91 10.65
CA PHE A 334 -6.95 11.20 10.16
C PHE A 334 -6.69 12.32 11.18
N GLY A 335 -5.83 13.27 10.82
CA GLY A 335 -5.53 14.44 11.64
C GLY A 335 -5.96 15.74 10.95
N SER A 336 -6.41 16.73 11.71
CA SER A 336 -6.68 18.06 11.15
C SER A 336 -5.37 18.82 10.90
N LEU A 337 -5.29 19.49 9.75
CA LEU A 337 -4.14 20.31 9.35
C LEU A 337 -4.62 21.40 8.40
N LEU A 338 -4.28 22.67 8.69
CA LEU A 338 -4.55 23.81 7.80
C LEU A 338 -6.01 23.94 7.32
N GLN A 339 -6.96 23.74 8.25
CA GLN A 339 -8.43 23.71 8.01
C GLN A 339 -8.95 22.48 7.22
N GLY A 340 -8.07 21.69 6.60
CA GLY A 340 -8.39 20.40 5.99
C GLY A 340 -8.10 19.19 6.91
N ILE A 341 -8.30 17.99 6.36
CA ILE A 341 -8.00 16.71 6.99
C ILE A 341 -6.87 16.03 6.23
N ARG A 342 -5.81 15.61 6.95
CA ARG A 342 -4.67 14.86 6.42
C ARG A 342 -4.78 13.38 6.76
N TYR A 343 -4.64 12.52 5.76
CA TYR A 343 -4.48 11.08 5.97
C TYR A 343 -3.01 10.73 6.24
N ALA A 344 -2.76 9.94 7.28
CA ALA A 344 -1.42 9.53 7.74
C ALA A 344 -1.20 8.01 7.74
N GLY A 345 -2.23 7.22 7.45
CA GLY A 345 -2.10 5.79 7.23
C GLY A 345 -1.32 5.48 5.94
N VAL A 346 -0.80 4.25 5.83
CA VAL A 346 0.05 3.81 4.71
C VAL A 346 -0.22 2.34 4.44
N GLY A 347 -0.21 1.95 3.17
CA GLY A 347 -0.38 0.56 2.75
C GLY A 347 -1.83 0.07 2.81
N PRO A 348 -2.11 -1.12 2.25
CA PRO A 348 -3.47 -1.55 1.95
C PRO A 348 -4.21 -2.25 3.11
N GLY A 349 -3.52 -2.59 4.21
CA GLY A 349 -4.12 -3.21 5.38
C GLY A 349 -3.31 -4.39 5.93
N GLN A 350 -3.23 -4.46 7.27
CA GLN A 350 -2.58 -5.53 8.02
C GLN A 350 -3.16 -6.89 7.64
N GLN A 351 -2.26 -7.82 7.27
CA GLN A 351 -2.60 -9.17 6.85
C GLN A 351 -2.57 -10.16 8.03
N VAL A 352 -3.47 -11.14 7.99
CA VAL A 352 -3.57 -12.25 8.96
C VAL A 352 -3.61 -13.59 8.22
N ASP A 353 -2.79 -14.54 8.66
CA ASP A 353 -2.77 -15.92 8.17
C ASP A 353 -4.09 -16.64 8.48
N ILE A 354 -4.75 -17.14 7.43
CA ILE A 354 -5.94 -18.01 7.51
C ILE A 354 -5.64 -19.46 7.10
N GLY A 355 -4.38 -19.81 6.90
CA GLY A 355 -3.87 -21.18 6.76
C GLY A 355 -3.79 -21.76 5.35
N MET A 356 -4.59 -21.25 4.39
CA MET A 356 -4.57 -21.74 3.01
C MET A 356 -4.39 -20.61 1.98
N SER A 357 -3.14 -20.42 1.57
CA SER A 357 -2.68 -19.77 0.32
C SER A 357 -3.08 -18.31 0.06
N ALA A 358 -3.88 -17.65 0.90
CA ALA A 358 -4.22 -16.24 0.76
C ALA A 358 -4.57 -15.63 2.12
N ASP A 359 -3.75 -14.71 2.60
CA ASP A 359 -4.01 -13.93 3.82
C ASP A 359 -5.25 -13.04 3.67
N VAL A 360 -5.84 -12.62 4.80
CA VAL A 360 -6.95 -11.65 4.82
C VAL A 360 -6.46 -10.35 5.44
N ARG A 361 -6.81 -9.22 4.80
CA ARG A 361 -6.53 -7.87 5.34
C ARG A 361 -7.60 -7.48 6.34
N VAL A 362 -7.23 -7.35 7.61
CA VAL A 362 -8.14 -7.05 8.73
C VAL A 362 -8.23 -5.56 9.08
N THR A 363 -7.40 -4.71 8.46
CA THR A 363 -7.61 -3.26 8.36
C THR A 363 -7.80 -2.87 6.90
N MET A 364 -8.16 -1.62 6.66
CA MET A 364 -8.33 -1.02 5.33
C MET A 364 -7.59 0.32 5.26
N SER A 365 -7.27 0.82 4.06
CA SER A 365 -6.74 2.17 3.88
C SER A 365 -7.85 3.22 3.80
N GLY A 366 -7.54 4.44 4.22
CA GLY A 366 -8.44 5.59 4.10
C GLY A 366 -8.61 6.08 2.65
N GLU A 367 -7.64 5.76 1.80
CA GLU A 367 -7.74 5.89 0.34
C GLU A 367 -8.86 4.98 -0.20
N GLN A 368 -8.83 3.68 0.14
CA GLN A 368 -9.85 2.70 -0.29
C GLN A 368 -11.24 3.05 0.25
N ALA A 369 -11.34 3.47 1.51
CA ALA A 369 -12.63 3.74 2.17
C ALA A 369 -13.23 5.11 1.84
N PHE A 370 -12.41 6.18 1.74
CA PHE A 370 -12.88 7.56 1.67
C PHE A 370 -12.33 8.38 0.50
N GLY A 371 -11.44 7.82 -0.33
CA GLY A 371 -10.68 8.58 -1.33
C GLY A 371 -9.60 9.50 -0.73
N ALA A 372 -9.20 9.27 0.53
CA ALA A 372 -8.42 10.23 1.35
C ALA A 372 -6.99 10.55 0.89
N LEU A 373 -6.56 10.01 -0.26
CA LEU A 373 -5.36 10.40 -0.99
C LEU A 373 -5.72 10.51 -2.47
N SER A 374 -5.23 11.53 -3.17
CA SER A 374 -5.49 11.68 -4.61
C SER A 374 -4.29 12.24 -5.36
N ASN A 375 -3.74 11.43 -6.27
CA ASN A 375 -2.64 11.80 -7.16
C ASN A 375 -3.22 12.46 -8.42
N ARG A 376 -3.51 13.77 -8.38
CA ARG A 376 -3.99 14.54 -9.54
C ARG A 376 -2.93 15.37 -10.26
N VAL A 377 -1.94 15.97 -9.57
CA VAL A 377 -0.75 16.51 -10.27
C VAL A 377 0.14 15.34 -10.65
N ARG A 378 -0.24 14.64 -11.72
CA ARG A 378 0.63 13.69 -12.41
C ARG A 378 1.61 14.49 -13.27
N GLY A 379 2.84 14.02 -13.35
CA GLY A 379 3.80 14.54 -14.31
C GLY A 379 3.30 14.28 -15.72
N ASP A 380 3.18 15.33 -16.52
CA ASP A 380 2.80 15.22 -17.94
C ASP A 380 4.00 14.92 -18.84
N ARG A 381 5.19 15.25 -18.38
CA ARG A 381 6.46 15.14 -19.09
C ARG A 381 7.37 14.05 -18.52
N ASP A 382 8.02 13.33 -19.43
CA ASP A 382 9.18 12.49 -19.14
C ASP A 382 10.43 13.34 -18.94
N LEU A 383 11.18 13.07 -17.88
CA LEU A 383 12.27 13.94 -17.40
C LEU A 383 13.67 13.41 -17.71
N ASP A 384 13.79 12.19 -18.25
CA ASP A 384 15.01 11.61 -18.86
C ASP A 384 16.34 12.24 -18.36
N PRO A 385 16.75 11.97 -17.12
CA PRO A 385 17.97 12.52 -16.54
C PRO A 385 19.22 11.84 -17.09
N SER A 386 20.13 12.66 -17.63
CA SER A 386 21.40 12.23 -18.23
C SER A 386 22.19 11.23 -17.37
N LEU A 387 22.74 10.22 -18.05
CA LEU A 387 23.56 9.16 -17.46
C LEU A 387 24.82 9.72 -16.80
N THR A 388 25.28 8.99 -15.78
CA THR A 388 26.59 9.17 -15.15
C THR A 388 27.27 7.82 -15.02
N ALA A 389 28.59 7.79 -14.86
CA ALA A 389 29.29 6.55 -14.51
C ALA A 389 28.80 5.94 -13.17
N SER A 390 28.16 6.73 -12.31
CA SER A 390 27.51 6.32 -11.07
C SER A 390 26.06 5.83 -11.23
N THR A 391 25.44 5.98 -12.40
CA THR A 391 24.05 5.54 -12.64
C THR A 391 24.01 4.00 -12.60
N ARG A 392 23.17 3.45 -11.71
CA ARG A 392 23.05 2.00 -11.50
C ARG A 392 22.20 1.35 -12.58
N LEU A 393 22.54 0.11 -12.97
CA LEU A 393 21.74 -0.65 -13.93
C LEU A 393 20.32 -0.96 -13.40
N SER A 394 20.18 -1.07 -12.07
CA SER A 394 18.88 -1.18 -11.38
C SER A 394 18.01 0.09 -11.46
N SER A 395 18.56 1.19 -11.98
CA SER A 395 17.92 2.50 -12.09
C SER A 395 17.77 2.93 -13.56
N LEU A 396 17.70 1.96 -14.47
CA LEU A 396 17.45 2.16 -15.89
C LEU A 396 16.21 1.35 -16.29
N ASN A 397 15.34 1.93 -17.10
CA ASN A 397 14.28 1.18 -17.79
C ASN A 397 14.85 0.38 -18.99
N GLY A 398 16.00 0.82 -19.52
CA GLY A 398 16.70 0.19 -20.64
C GLY A 398 15.96 0.38 -21.96
N ALA A 399 16.65 0.18 -23.08
CA ALA A 399 16.13 0.48 -24.41
C ALA A 399 14.87 -0.34 -24.82
N ASN A 400 14.53 -1.38 -24.06
CA ASN A 400 13.33 -2.21 -24.25
C ASN A 400 12.19 -1.89 -23.24
N GLY A 401 12.39 -1.00 -22.27
CA GLY A 401 11.42 -0.71 -21.19
C GLY A 401 11.20 -1.86 -20.19
N LEU A 402 12.12 -2.82 -20.12
CA LEU A 402 12.02 -4.04 -19.29
C LEU A 402 13.06 -4.11 -18.15
N GLY A 403 13.84 -3.05 -17.96
CA GLY A 403 15.01 -2.99 -17.09
C GLY A 403 16.25 -3.61 -17.73
N VAL A 404 17.42 -3.17 -17.30
CA VAL A 404 18.71 -3.74 -17.75
C VAL A 404 19.00 -5.05 -17.02
N ARG A 405 19.10 -6.15 -17.77
CA ARG A 405 19.45 -7.48 -17.25
C ARG A 405 20.93 -7.79 -17.53
N PRO A 406 21.82 -7.72 -16.54
CA PRO A 406 23.25 -7.99 -16.73
C PRO A 406 23.49 -9.47 -17.10
N GLY A 407 24.49 -9.71 -17.95
CA GLY A 407 24.76 -11.02 -18.55
C GLY A 407 25.87 -10.97 -19.59
N SER A 408 26.02 -12.01 -20.41
CA SER A 408 27.01 -12.04 -21.49
C SER A 408 26.56 -11.28 -22.74
N VAL A 409 27.49 -10.52 -23.33
CA VAL A 409 27.35 -9.86 -24.64
C VAL A 409 28.46 -10.37 -25.56
N GLU A 410 28.19 -10.51 -26.85
CA GLU A 410 29.18 -10.91 -27.85
C GLU A 410 29.57 -9.70 -28.71
N ILE A 411 30.88 -9.41 -28.76
CA ILE A 411 31.45 -8.23 -29.42
C ILE A 411 32.44 -8.73 -30.48
N ASP A 412 32.21 -8.36 -31.73
CA ASP A 412 33.03 -8.72 -32.88
C ASP A 412 33.77 -7.46 -33.36
N VAL A 413 35.07 -7.37 -33.05
CA VAL A 413 35.91 -6.24 -33.50
C VAL A 413 36.68 -6.67 -34.73
N ASN A 414 36.25 -6.18 -35.91
CA ASN A 414 36.87 -6.45 -37.21
C ASN A 414 37.13 -7.96 -37.50
N GLY A 415 36.17 -8.83 -37.15
CA GLY A 415 36.27 -10.29 -37.29
C GLY A 415 36.82 -11.02 -36.06
N THR A 416 37.14 -10.29 -34.98
CA THR A 416 37.62 -10.85 -33.71
C THR A 416 36.48 -10.93 -32.70
N VAL A 417 35.74 -12.06 -32.71
CA VAL A 417 34.64 -12.33 -31.78
C VAL A 417 35.15 -12.59 -30.37
N THR A 418 34.67 -11.81 -29.40
CA THR A 418 34.95 -11.92 -27.97
C THR A 418 33.64 -11.90 -27.17
N GLN A 419 33.47 -12.87 -26.26
CA GLN A 419 32.37 -12.84 -25.28
C GLN A 419 32.79 -12.01 -24.07
N LEU A 420 32.03 -10.97 -23.76
CA LEU A 420 32.20 -10.13 -22.58
C LEU A 420 31.13 -10.46 -21.54
N ASP A 421 31.54 -10.68 -20.29
CA ASP A 421 30.61 -10.92 -19.18
C ASP A 421 30.35 -9.63 -18.37
N LEU A 422 29.07 -9.26 -18.30
CA LEU A 422 28.56 -8.10 -17.58
C LEU A 422 27.71 -8.51 -16.38
N SER A 423 27.63 -9.80 -16.01
CA SER A 423 26.79 -10.29 -14.90
C SER A 423 27.06 -9.59 -13.56
N ASP A 424 28.33 -9.28 -13.27
CA ASP A 424 28.80 -8.62 -12.04
C ASP A 424 28.93 -7.09 -12.20
N ALA A 425 28.14 -6.44 -13.08
CA ALA A 425 28.15 -4.99 -13.27
C ALA A 425 26.99 -4.32 -12.51
N ASP A 426 27.31 -3.34 -11.64
CA ASP A 426 26.31 -2.59 -10.86
C ASP A 426 25.92 -1.25 -11.51
N SER A 427 26.83 -0.65 -12.29
CA SER A 427 26.69 0.70 -12.86
C SER A 427 27.09 0.82 -14.32
N ILE A 428 26.66 1.91 -14.96
CA ILE A 428 27.13 2.32 -16.29
C ILE A 428 28.66 2.50 -16.32
N GLY A 429 29.29 2.93 -15.23
CA GLY A 429 30.75 2.99 -15.12
C GLY A 429 31.42 1.62 -15.28
N ASP A 430 30.83 0.55 -14.72
CA ASP A 430 31.33 -0.82 -14.88
C ASP A 430 31.14 -1.31 -16.32
N ILE A 431 30.00 -1.01 -16.94
CA ILE A 431 29.71 -1.33 -18.35
C ILE A 431 30.71 -0.65 -19.27
N LEU A 432 30.90 0.66 -19.15
CA LEU A 432 31.86 1.44 -19.96
C LEU A 432 33.31 0.96 -19.75
N GLY A 433 33.69 0.65 -18.51
CA GLY A 433 35.02 0.10 -18.18
C GLY A 433 35.27 -1.28 -18.82
N ARG A 434 34.29 -2.19 -18.74
CA ARG A 434 34.37 -3.53 -19.35
C ARG A 434 34.35 -3.48 -20.89
N LEU A 435 33.50 -2.63 -21.48
CA LEU A 435 33.42 -2.44 -22.93
C LEU A 435 34.71 -1.84 -23.49
N SER A 436 35.22 -0.75 -22.88
CA SER A 436 36.48 -0.15 -23.31
C SER A 436 37.65 -1.12 -23.17
N GLN A 437 37.75 -1.88 -22.08
CA GLN A 437 38.80 -2.90 -21.91
C GLN A 437 38.79 -3.97 -23.02
N VAL A 438 37.61 -4.47 -23.44
CA VAL A 438 37.51 -5.50 -24.49
C VAL A 438 37.73 -4.90 -25.87
N ILE A 439 37.10 -3.78 -26.20
CA ILE A 439 37.22 -3.15 -27.52
C ILE A 439 38.63 -2.63 -27.75
N GLN A 440 39.23 -1.92 -26.78
CA GLN A 440 40.55 -1.32 -26.91
C GLN A 440 41.72 -2.32 -26.89
N ALA A 441 41.46 -3.59 -26.55
CA ALA A 441 42.43 -4.66 -26.74
C ALA A 441 42.66 -5.00 -28.23
N THR A 442 41.68 -4.72 -29.10
CA THR A 442 41.75 -4.96 -30.56
C THR A 442 41.81 -3.64 -31.34
N ASP A 443 41.14 -2.59 -30.86
CA ASP A 443 41.18 -1.23 -31.43
C ASP A 443 41.55 -0.18 -30.35
N PRO A 444 42.86 0.05 -30.09
CA PRO A 444 43.31 1.01 -29.09
C PRO A 444 42.95 2.48 -29.35
N GLY A 445 42.38 2.81 -30.52
CA GLY A 445 41.92 4.15 -30.85
C GLY A 445 40.42 4.38 -30.59
N ALA A 446 39.64 3.32 -30.33
CA ALA A 446 38.21 3.43 -30.11
C ALA A 446 37.85 4.16 -28.81
N THR A 447 36.87 5.05 -28.86
CA THR A 447 36.32 5.74 -27.68
C THR A 447 34.92 5.24 -27.35
N ILE A 448 34.72 4.82 -26.10
CA ILE A 448 33.44 4.35 -25.55
C ILE A 448 33.06 5.30 -24.41
N GLY A 449 31.82 5.79 -24.38
CA GLY A 449 31.36 6.75 -23.37
C GLY A 449 29.84 6.91 -23.33
N ILE A 450 29.36 7.87 -22.55
CA ILE A 450 27.99 8.40 -22.65
C ILE A 450 27.97 9.42 -23.79
N ASP A 451 26.88 9.49 -24.56
CA ASP A 451 26.76 10.47 -25.63
C ASP A 451 26.71 11.91 -25.07
N PRO A 452 27.56 12.84 -25.55
CA PRO A 452 27.63 14.20 -25.01
C PRO A 452 26.57 15.16 -25.57
N VAL A 453 25.67 14.71 -26.46
CA VAL A 453 24.61 15.53 -27.06
C VAL A 453 23.27 15.27 -26.35
N THR A 454 22.92 14.00 -26.12
CA THR A 454 21.67 13.61 -25.45
C THR A 454 21.86 13.17 -24.00
N GLY A 455 23.00 12.55 -23.64
CA GLY A 455 23.32 12.13 -22.27
C GLY A 455 22.62 10.86 -21.77
N ASP A 456 21.53 10.44 -22.40
CA ASP A 456 20.66 9.29 -22.11
C ASP A 456 21.22 7.91 -22.55
N ARG A 457 22.22 7.88 -23.46
CA ARG A 457 22.65 6.69 -24.20
C ARG A 457 24.17 6.50 -24.24
N ILE A 458 24.60 5.27 -24.55
CA ILE A 458 26.02 4.92 -24.75
C ILE A 458 26.44 5.24 -26.19
N ALA A 459 27.59 5.88 -26.36
CA ALA A 459 28.24 6.17 -27.63
C ALA A 459 29.52 5.34 -27.82
N ILE A 460 29.74 4.83 -29.02
CA ILE A 460 30.97 4.14 -29.43
C ILE A 460 31.46 4.74 -30.74
N THR A 461 32.75 5.11 -30.78
CA THR A 461 33.45 5.55 -32.00
C THR A 461 34.60 4.57 -32.27
N PRO A 462 34.48 3.69 -33.29
CA PRO A 462 35.61 2.86 -33.75
C PRO A 462 36.67 3.69 -34.49
N SER A 463 37.91 3.20 -34.54
CA SER A 463 38.95 3.79 -35.39
C SER A 463 38.60 3.73 -36.88
N ALA A 464 39.22 4.62 -37.67
CA ALA A 464 39.12 4.57 -39.12
C ALA A 464 39.63 3.21 -39.66
N GLY A 465 38.76 2.48 -40.36
CA GLY A 465 39.02 1.13 -40.87
C GLY A 465 38.61 -0.04 -39.95
N VAL A 466 38.11 0.21 -38.74
CA VAL A 466 37.61 -0.82 -37.81
C VAL A 466 36.08 -0.78 -37.75
N THR A 467 35.41 -1.92 -37.96
CA THR A 467 33.99 -2.09 -37.65
C THR A 467 33.85 -2.85 -36.33
N ILE A 468 32.85 -2.50 -35.51
CA ILE A 468 32.48 -3.26 -34.31
C ILE A 468 31.02 -3.71 -34.47
N ASP A 469 30.75 -5.01 -34.39
CA ASP A 469 29.40 -5.55 -34.30
C ASP A 469 29.13 -6.04 -32.87
N ILE A 470 28.05 -5.57 -32.24
CA ILE A 470 27.63 -5.98 -30.90
C ILE A 470 26.30 -6.74 -31.00
N ARG A 471 26.29 -7.97 -30.49
CA ARG A 471 25.12 -8.87 -30.51
C ARG A 471 24.89 -9.54 -29.17
N ASP A 472 23.63 -9.87 -28.89
CA ASP A 472 23.30 -10.68 -27.73
C ASP A 472 23.81 -12.11 -27.88
N SER A 473 24.24 -12.71 -26.77
CA SER A 473 24.56 -14.12 -26.72
C SER A 473 23.28 -14.97 -26.81
N ASN A 474 23.38 -16.24 -27.19
CA ASN A 474 22.24 -17.12 -27.51
C ASN A 474 21.19 -17.33 -26.39
N SER A 475 21.39 -16.77 -25.19
CA SER A 475 20.44 -16.84 -24.06
C SER A 475 20.29 -15.53 -23.28
N THR A 476 20.71 -14.38 -23.83
CA THR A 476 20.64 -13.07 -23.17
C THR A 476 19.84 -12.05 -23.98
N SER A 477 19.51 -10.93 -23.34
CA SER A 477 19.00 -9.71 -23.96
C SER A 477 19.81 -8.47 -23.54
N THR A 478 20.98 -8.67 -22.94
CA THR A 478 21.80 -7.63 -22.30
C THR A 478 22.29 -6.59 -23.31
N ALA A 479 22.61 -6.98 -24.55
CA ALA A 479 22.99 -6.01 -25.59
C ALA A 479 21.78 -5.18 -26.04
N GLY A 480 20.62 -5.81 -26.21
CA GLY A 480 19.35 -5.14 -26.49
C GLY A 480 18.91 -4.21 -25.36
N ASP A 481 18.96 -4.65 -24.10
CA ASP A 481 18.51 -3.87 -22.93
C ASP A 481 19.44 -2.67 -22.65
N LEU A 482 20.74 -2.80 -22.96
CA LEU A 482 21.71 -1.69 -22.96
C LEU A 482 21.66 -0.84 -24.25
N GLY A 483 20.71 -1.07 -25.16
CA GLY A 483 20.60 -0.31 -26.41
C GLY A 483 21.79 -0.46 -27.36
N LEU A 484 22.71 -1.40 -27.10
CA LEU A 484 23.99 -1.55 -27.80
C LEU A 484 23.91 -2.44 -29.05
N LEU A 485 22.78 -3.10 -29.30
CA LEU A 485 22.61 -4.07 -30.38
C LEU A 485 22.76 -3.44 -31.78
N GLY A 486 23.84 -3.73 -32.50
CA GLY A 486 24.03 -3.25 -33.87
C GLY A 486 25.48 -3.19 -34.37
N THR A 487 25.63 -2.62 -35.57
CA THR A 487 26.90 -2.38 -36.26
C THR A 487 27.36 -0.94 -36.05
N TYR A 488 28.56 -0.75 -35.52
CA TYR A 488 29.22 0.53 -35.31
C TYR A 488 30.25 0.73 -36.44
N PRO A 489 30.03 1.68 -37.37
CA PRO A 489 30.83 1.80 -38.58
C PRO A 489 32.16 2.55 -38.35
N PRO A 490 33.17 2.34 -39.23
CA PRO A 490 34.52 2.85 -38.99
C PRO A 490 34.66 4.36 -38.98
N GLY A 491 35.32 4.91 -37.94
CA GLY A 491 35.68 6.33 -37.85
C GLY A 491 34.49 7.28 -37.61
N VAL A 492 33.33 6.75 -37.21
CA VAL A 492 32.10 7.52 -36.95
C VAL A 492 31.63 7.22 -35.53
N SER A 493 31.25 8.25 -34.77
CA SER A 493 30.53 8.03 -33.50
C SER A 493 29.12 7.59 -33.81
N THR A 494 28.75 6.39 -33.36
CA THR A 494 27.35 5.94 -33.37
C THR A 494 26.88 5.63 -31.95
N THR A 495 25.71 6.14 -31.64
CA THR A 495 25.03 5.93 -30.36
C THR A 495 24.18 4.67 -30.39
N GLY A 496 24.06 4.02 -29.24
CA GLY A 496 22.99 3.06 -29.01
C GLY A 496 21.60 3.72 -28.94
N ALA A 497 20.62 2.92 -28.56
CA ALA A 497 19.33 3.44 -28.11
C ALA A 497 19.45 4.12 -26.73
N ASP A 498 18.47 4.96 -26.44
CA ASP A 498 18.15 5.54 -25.13
C ASP A 498 18.03 4.43 -24.04
N LEU A 499 18.48 4.72 -22.81
CA LEU A 499 18.40 3.82 -21.67
C LEU A 499 17.30 4.15 -20.66
N ASP A 500 16.55 5.24 -20.84
CA ASP A 500 15.47 5.74 -19.97
C ASP A 500 15.89 5.66 -18.49
N PRO A 501 16.74 6.60 -18.03
CA PRO A 501 17.34 6.55 -16.71
C PRO A 501 16.34 7.02 -15.65
N ARG A 502 15.98 6.14 -14.71
CA ARG A 502 14.97 6.46 -13.70
C ARG A 502 15.41 7.60 -12.78
N ILE A 503 14.51 8.54 -12.54
CA ILE A 503 14.62 9.50 -11.45
C ILE A 503 14.73 8.73 -10.12
N THR A 504 15.70 9.15 -9.31
CA THR A 504 15.85 8.75 -7.92
C THR A 504 15.88 10.01 -7.05
N PRO A 505 15.72 9.94 -5.72
CA PRO A 505 15.88 11.12 -4.86
C PRO A 505 17.27 11.78 -5.03
N LEU A 506 18.30 10.99 -5.35
CA LEU A 506 19.68 11.46 -5.56
C LEU A 506 19.94 12.01 -6.97
N THR A 507 18.95 11.94 -7.89
CA THR A 507 19.08 12.52 -9.23
C THR A 507 19.21 14.04 -9.12
N ARG A 508 20.17 14.61 -9.86
CA ARG A 508 20.44 16.05 -9.81
C ARG A 508 19.47 16.82 -10.70
N LEU A 509 19.00 17.98 -10.26
CA LEU A 509 18.09 18.81 -11.07
C LEU A 509 18.79 19.36 -12.32
N ASP A 510 20.11 19.62 -12.27
CA ASP A 510 20.90 20.02 -13.44
C ASP A 510 21.23 18.88 -14.42
N SER A 511 20.87 17.62 -14.08
CA SER A 511 21.02 16.47 -14.97
C SER A 511 19.74 16.12 -15.77
N ILE A 512 18.59 16.71 -15.40
CA ILE A 512 17.29 16.52 -16.06
C ILE A 512 17.29 17.23 -17.41
N THR A 513 16.87 16.53 -18.47
CA THR A 513 16.94 17.07 -19.84
C THR A 513 15.89 18.16 -20.08
N GLY A 514 16.31 19.28 -20.70
CA GLY A 514 15.42 20.38 -21.07
C GLY A 514 14.77 21.11 -19.89
N LEU A 515 15.49 21.32 -18.79
CA LEU A 515 15.23 22.42 -17.85
C LEU A 515 16.10 23.63 -18.23
N THR A 516 15.54 24.83 -18.23
CA THR A 516 16.26 26.06 -18.60
C THR A 516 17.07 26.58 -17.41
N GLN A 517 18.38 26.74 -17.60
CA GLN A 517 19.30 27.23 -16.56
C GLN A 517 19.57 28.74 -16.68
N PRO A 518 19.63 29.51 -15.57
CA PRO A 518 19.33 29.08 -14.20
C PRO A 518 17.84 28.80 -13.99
N MET A 519 17.53 27.83 -13.14
CA MET A 519 16.15 27.49 -12.79
C MET A 519 15.44 28.66 -12.08
N GLY A 520 14.13 28.77 -12.24
CA GLY A 520 13.29 29.83 -11.67
C GLY A 520 12.76 29.53 -10.27
N GLU A 521 11.78 30.34 -9.85
CA GLU A 521 11.01 30.13 -8.63
C GLU A 521 9.63 29.54 -8.96
N ILE A 522 9.22 28.50 -8.22
CA ILE A 522 7.86 27.95 -8.29
C ILE A 522 7.06 28.34 -7.04
N LEU A 523 5.73 28.44 -7.17
CA LEU A 523 4.82 28.74 -6.07
C LEU A 523 3.84 27.59 -5.84
N VAL A 524 3.97 26.94 -4.68
CA VAL A 524 3.05 25.89 -4.23
C VAL A 524 2.01 26.52 -3.30
N ARG A 525 0.74 26.46 -3.67
CA ARG A 525 -0.40 26.85 -2.82
C ARG A 525 -1.23 25.63 -2.45
N ASN A 526 -1.78 25.58 -1.24
CA ASN A 526 -2.84 24.63 -0.90
C ASN A 526 -3.82 25.30 0.06
N GLY A 527 -5.05 25.52 -0.41
CA GLY A 527 -6.04 26.33 0.29
C GLY A 527 -5.48 27.71 0.69
N ASN A 528 -5.53 28.01 1.99
CA ASN A 528 -5.09 29.28 2.58
C ASN A 528 -3.57 29.36 2.87
N GLN A 529 -2.74 28.44 2.36
CA GLN A 529 -1.28 28.48 2.50
C GLN A 529 -0.58 28.54 1.15
N SER A 530 0.57 29.21 1.11
CA SER A 530 1.37 29.40 -0.10
C SER A 530 2.86 29.53 0.23
N ARG A 531 3.73 28.89 -0.55
CA ARG A 531 5.19 29.00 -0.42
C ARG A 531 5.87 29.08 -1.78
N ILE A 532 6.76 30.06 -1.90
CA ILE A 532 7.73 30.17 -3.00
C ILE A 532 8.90 29.22 -2.72
N ILE A 533 9.38 28.54 -3.75
CA ILE A 533 10.56 27.68 -3.73
C ILE A 533 11.49 28.13 -4.86
N ASP A 534 12.64 28.68 -4.47
CA ASP A 534 13.77 28.90 -5.36
C ASP A 534 14.34 27.54 -5.77
N MET A 535 14.26 27.22 -7.06
CA MET A 535 14.74 25.95 -7.61
C MET A 535 16.23 26.00 -7.96
N GLY A 536 16.79 27.20 -8.20
CA GLY A 536 18.23 27.39 -8.44
C GLY A 536 19.09 27.17 -7.20
N ALA A 537 18.48 27.21 -6.02
CA ALA A 537 19.12 26.84 -4.74
C ALA A 537 19.12 25.33 -4.44
N LEU A 538 18.45 24.50 -5.25
CA LEU A 538 18.31 23.05 -5.04
C LEU A 538 19.29 22.27 -5.91
N VAL A 539 19.81 21.13 -5.42
CA VAL A 539 20.76 20.29 -6.18
C VAL A 539 20.12 19.01 -6.68
N THR A 540 19.21 18.42 -5.90
CA THR A 540 18.64 17.09 -6.14
C THR A 540 17.12 17.06 -6.05
N VAL A 541 16.52 15.97 -6.55
CA VAL A 541 15.09 15.69 -6.39
C VAL A 541 14.71 15.50 -4.91
N GLU A 542 15.61 14.98 -4.07
CA GLU A 542 15.44 14.93 -2.62
C GLU A 542 15.38 16.34 -1.98
N ASP A 543 16.20 17.29 -2.45
CA ASP A 543 16.12 18.69 -2.01
C ASP A 543 14.76 19.31 -2.35
N LEU A 544 14.21 19.02 -3.55
CA LEU A 544 12.85 19.45 -3.95
C LEU A 544 11.75 18.80 -3.09
N GLN A 545 11.83 17.50 -2.86
CA GLN A 545 10.90 16.78 -1.98
C GLN A 545 10.89 17.38 -0.56
N ASN A 546 12.08 17.64 -0.01
CA ASN A 546 12.25 18.28 1.29
C ASN A 546 11.80 19.74 1.30
N ALA A 547 12.08 20.52 0.25
CA ALA A 547 11.66 21.93 0.14
C ALA A 547 10.13 22.08 0.17
N VAL A 548 9.41 21.23 -0.56
CA VAL A 548 7.93 21.20 -0.54
C VAL A 548 7.42 20.72 0.82
N ALA A 549 7.89 19.56 1.31
CA ALA A 549 7.41 18.95 2.54
C ALA A 549 7.64 19.83 3.80
N ALA A 550 8.80 20.51 3.88
CA ALA A 550 9.16 21.37 5.00
C ALA A 550 8.19 22.56 5.21
N GLY A 551 7.40 22.94 4.20
CA GLY A 551 6.37 23.97 4.35
C GLY A 551 5.18 23.53 5.21
N ARG A 552 4.97 22.22 5.41
CA ARG A 552 3.77 21.62 6.03
C ARG A 552 2.44 21.98 5.35
N ILE A 553 2.51 22.41 4.08
CA ILE A 553 1.38 22.87 3.22
C ILE A 553 0.45 21.71 2.81
N GLY A 554 0.71 20.48 3.26
CA GLY A 554 -0.04 19.31 2.84
C GLY A 554 0.14 19.01 1.35
N ALA A 555 1.33 19.28 0.81
CA ALA A 555 1.74 18.88 -0.52
C ALA A 555 3.03 18.05 -0.41
N ARG A 556 3.19 17.04 -1.26
CA ARG A 556 4.35 16.14 -1.26
C ARG A 556 4.73 15.75 -2.69
N VAL A 557 5.97 16.02 -3.08
CA VAL A 557 6.53 15.51 -4.34
C VAL A 557 6.86 14.03 -4.18
N VAL A 558 6.51 13.23 -5.18
CA VAL A 558 6.71 11.77 -5.26
C VAL A 558 7.22 11.45 -6.67
N ILE A 559 8.07 10.43 -6.82
CA ILE A 559 8.52 9.95 -8.13
C ILE A 559 7.51 8.88 -8.61
N SER A 560 7.21 8.83 -9.91
CA SER A 560 6.30 7.83 -10.48
C SER A 560 6.84 6.39 -10.38
N ASP A 561 5.97 5.38 -10.42
CA ASP A 561 6.35 3.97 -10.20
C ASP A 561 7.29 3.39 -11.29
N ASP A 562 7.21 3.94 -12.51
CA ASP A 562 8.12 3.70 -13.62
C ASP A 562 9.44 4.49 -13.52
N GLY A 563 9.49 5.51 -12.66
CA GLY A 563 10.66 6.35 -12.42
C GLY A 563 10.84 7.52 -13.39
N THR A 564 9.93 7.72 -14.35
CA THR A 564 10.11 8.67 -15.47
C THR A 564 9.70 10.11 -15.15
N ARG A 565 8.81 10.32 -14.16
CA ARG A 565 8.19 11.63 -13.88
C ARG A 565 8.13 11.97 -12.40
N LEU A 566 8.00 13.26 -12.11
CA LEU A 566 7.60 13.75 -10.80
C LEU A 566 6.08 13.86 -10.72
N HIS A 567 5.51 13.63 -9.54
CA HIS A 567 4.11 13.78 -9.21
C HIS A 567 4.01 14.63 -7.94
N VAL A 568 2.94 15.42 -7.79
CA VAL A 568 2.69 16.14 -6.53
C VAL A 568 1.33 15.76 -5.95
N VAL A 569 1.40 15.14 -4.77
CA VAL A 569 0.25 14.64 -4.04
C VAL A 569 -0.26 15.73 -3.12
N ASN A 570 -1.55 16.05 -3.22
CA ASN A 570 -2.24 16.81 -2.21
C ASN A 570 -2.58 15.86 -1.05
N GLU A 571 -2.04 16.14 0.13
CA GLU A 571 -2.25 15.37 1.36
C GLU A 571 -3.46 15.84 2.17
N LEU A 572 -4.15 16.91 1.73
CA LEU A 572 -5.25 17.56 2.45
C LEU A 572 -6.58 17.40 1.72
N SER A 573 -7.49 16.63 2.31
CA SER A 573 -8.91 16.73 2.01
C SER A 573 -9.47 18.06 2.52
N GLY A 574 -10.32 18.70 1.71
CA GLY A 574 -10.90 20.01 2.00
C GLY A 574 -10.11 21.22 1.50
N SER A 575 -8.95 21.03 0.85
CA SER A 575 -8.23 22.12 0.19
C SER A 575 -7.77 21.74 -1.22
N ALA A 576 -7.64 22.75 -2.08
CA ALA A 576 -7.16 22.57 -3.44
C ALA A 576 -5.70 23.05 -3.56
N LEU A 577 -4.85 22.16 -4.06
CA LEU A 577 -3.45 22.38 -4.41
C LEU A 577 -3.36 23.11 -5.76
N ALA A 578 -2.53 24.15 -5.83
CA ALA A 578 -2.10 24.76 -7.08
C ALA A 578 -0.57 24.83 -7.09
N ILE A 579 0.03 24.57 -8.24
CA ILE A 579 1.46 24.71 -8.50
C ILE A 579 1.59 25.64 -9.70
N GLU A 580 2.20 26.78 -9.44
CA GLU A 580 2.27 27.97 -10.29
C GLU A 580 3.72 28.31 -10.61
N GLU A 581 3.98 28.90 -11.78
CA GLU A 581 5.25 29.61 -12.00
C GLU A 581 5.25 30.90 -11.18
N TYR A 582 6.39 31.27 -10.58
CA TYR A 582 6.47 32.51 -9.78
C TYR A 582 7.42 33.55 -10.38
N SER A 583 8.65 33.18 -10.71
CA SER A 583 9.61 34.08 -11.33
C SER A 583 10.69 33.33 -12.11
N GLY A 584 11.34 34.01 -13.07
CA GLY A 584 12.41 33.41 -13.88
C GLY A 584 11.88 32.50 -15.00
N ASN A 585 12.51 31.33 -15.17
CA ASN A 585 12.20 30.36 -16.21
C ASN A 585 11.02 29.44 -15.81
N PRO A 586 10.25 28.89 -16.77
CA PRO A 586 8.98 28.17 -16.54
C PRO A 586 9.23 26.76 -15.96
N THR A 587 9.72 26.72 -14.73
CA THR A 587 10.36 25.55 -14.12
C THR A 587 9.34 24.52 -13.65
N ALA A 588 8.13 24.93 -13.26
CA ALA A 588 7.07 23.99 -12.93
C ALA A 588 6.53 23.27 -14.18
N SER A 589 6.44 23.96 -15.32
CA SER A 589 6.09 23.40 -16.63
C SER A 589 7.22 22.54 -17.19
N GLU A 590 8.49 22.96 -17.08
CA GLU A 590 9.62 22.17 -17.57
C GLU A 590 9.83 20.87 -16.79
N LEU A 591 9.54 20.86 -15.48
CA LEU A 591 9.49 19.64 -14.64
C LEU A 591 8.17 18.86 -14.74
N GLY A 592 7.18 19.35 -15.50
CA GLY A 592 5.86 18.73 -15.66
C GLY A 592 4.99 18.70 -14.39
N ILE A 593 5.30 19.51 -13.37
CA ILE A 593 4.60 19.53 -12.07
C ILE A 593 3.64 20.71 -11.90
N ARG A 594 3.47 21.56 -12.92
CA ARG A 594 2.50 22.68 -12.90
C ARG A 594 1.07 22.13 -12.91
N SER A 595 0.19 22.64 -12.03
CA SER A 595 -1.18 22.12 -11.95
C SER A 595 -2.10 22.58 -13.08
N PHE A 596 -1.77 23.70 -13.73
CA PHE A 596 -2.44 24.21 -14.93
C PHE A 596 -1.40 24.22 -16.07
N ALA A 597 -1.34 23.12 -16.82
CA ALA A 597 -0.42 22.92 -17.94
C ALA A 597 -1.20 22.88 -19.27
N SER A 598 -0.48 22.88 -20.40
CA SER A 598 -1.07 22.73 -21.74
C SER A 598 -1.72 21.35 -21.93
N THR A 599 -1.16 20.34 -21.27
CA THR A 599 -1.61 18.94 -21.24
C THR A 599 -2.80 18.67 -20.32
N THR A 600 -3.16 19.62 -19.44
CA THR A 600 -4.27 19.46 -18.49
C THR A 600 -5.58 19.23 -19.26
N GLN A 601 -6.32 18.19 -18.89
CA GLN A 601 -7.57 17.83 -19.56
C GLN A 601 -8.70 18.75 -19.13
N LEU A 602 -9.58 19.14 -20.08
CA LEU A 602 -10.79 19.89 -19.76
C LEU A 602 -11.66 19.16 -18.75
N ALA A 603 -11.67 17.82 -18.79
CA ALA A 603 -12.37 16.97 -17.83
C ALA A 603 -11.97 17.20 -16.36
N ASP A 604 -10.71 17.56 -16.09
CA ASP A 604 -10.20 17.80 -14.73
C ASP A 604 -10.59 19.18 -14.16
N PHE A 605 -10.96 20.13 -15.02
CA PHE A 605 -11.38 21.47 -14.61
C PHE A 605 -12.59 21.40 -13.67
N ASN A 606 -12.73 22.46 -12.87
CA ASN A 606 -13.88 22.67 -11.99
C ASN A 606 -14.07 21.46 -11.05
N GLU A 607 -13.00 21.00 -10.40
CA GLU A 607 -12.97 19.87 -9.46
C GLU A 607 -13.30 18.50 -10.10
N GLY A 608 -12.94 18.32 -11.37
CA GLY A 608 -13.29 17.15 -12.16
C GLY A 608 -14.77 17.14 -12.57
N ARG A 609 -15.29 18.28 -13.04
CA ARG A 609 -16.63 18.39 -13.64
C ARG A 609 -16.59 18.56 -15.16
N GLY A 610 -15.43 18.90 -15.71
CA GLY A 610 -15.32 19.37 -17.08
C GLY A 610 -15.37 20.89 -17.22
N VAL A 611 -15.28 21.31 -18.47
CA VAL A 611 -15.75 22.59 -18.99
C VAL A 611 -17.05 22.27 -19.75
N ARG A 612 -18.15 22.98 -19.48
CA ARG A 612 -19.38 22.85 -20.29
C ARG A 612 -19.09 23.29 -21.73
N GLN A 613 -19.85 22.78 -22.70
CA GLN A 613 -19.77 23.14 -24.13
C GLN A 613 -21.17 23.13 -24.73
N VAL A 614 -21.43 23.95 -25.77
CA VAL A 614 -22.69 23.91 -26.53
C VAL A 614 -22.48 23.19 -27.87
N SER A 615 -22.64 21.86 -27.86
CA SER A 615 -22.43 21.01 -29.04
C SER A 615 -23.73 20.65 -29.78
N GLY A 616 -23.66 20.51 -31.10
CA GLY A 616 -24.72 19.92 -31.93
C GLY A 616 -26.07 20.65 -31.96
N ALA A 617 -26.08 21.97 -31.79
CA ALA A 617 -27.29 22.78 -31.92
C ALA A 617 -27.87 22.71 -33.34
N VAL A 618 -29.20 22.67 -33.45
CA VAL A 618 -29.93 22.66 -34.74
C VAL A 618 -30.75 23.93 -34.91
N ASP A 619 -30.82 24.44 -36.14
CA ASP A 619 -31.67 25.57 -36.46
C ASP A 619 -33.17 25.18 -36.38
N PRO A 620 -34.01 25.92 -35.62
CA PRO A 620 -35.39 25.53 -35.36
C PRO A 620 -36.36 25.73 -36.52
N LEU A 621 -35.92 26.29 -37.67
CA LEU A 621 -36.74 26.39 -38.90
C LEU A 621 -36.38 25.29 -39.91
N THR A 622 -35.12 24.84 -39.95
CA THR A 622 -34.60 23.90 -40.96
C THR A 622 -34.31 22.51 -40.42
N GLY A 623 -34.09 22.35 -39.11
CA GLY A 623 -33.75 21.08 -38.46
C GLY A 623 -32.34 20.57 -38.78
N LEU A 624 -31.49 21.39 -39.40
CA LEU A 624 -30.10 21.06 -39.70
C LEU A 624 -29.16 21.61 -38.60
N PRO A 625 -27.97 20.99 -38.40
CA PRO A 625 -26.96 21.55 -37.50
C PRO A 625 -26.56 22.97 -37.88
N ASP A 626 -26.43 23.85 -36.89
CA ASP A 626 -26.05 25.25 -37.06
C ASP A 626 -24.81 25.60 -36.23
N PRO A 627 -23.61 25.67 -36.85
CA PRO A 627 -22.38 26.02 -36.16
C PRO A 627 -22.44 27.37 -35.44
N VAL A 628 -23.24 28.34 -35.91
CA VAL A 628 -23.35 29.66 -35.25
C VAL A 628 -24.00 29.54 -33.86
N ARG A 629 -24.80 28.49 -33.64
CA ARG A 629 -25.43 28.17 -32.36
C ARG A 629 -24.58 27.23 -31.47
N ASN A 630 -23.49 26.67 -32.00
CA ASN A 630 -22.47 25.97 -31.21
C ASN A 630 -21.45 26.93 -30.57
N MET A 631 -21.23 28.11 -31.17
CA MET A 631 -20.26 29.10 -30.67
C MET A 631 -20.45 29.34 -29.15
N ASP A 632 -19.41 29.05 -28.38
CA ASP A 632 -19.42 29.06 -26.92
C ASP A 632 -19.26 30.47 -26.35
N PHE A 633 -18.32 31.26 -26.87
CA PHE A 633 -18.04 32.62 -26.38
C PHE A 633 -17.48 33.55 -27.46
N ARG A 634 -17.71 34.86 -27.26
CA ARG A 634 -17.16 35.95 -28.08
C ARG A 634 -15.97 36.58 -27.38
N VAL A 635 -14.90 36.82 -28.15
CA VAL A 635 -13.80 37.69 -27.77
C VAL A 635 -13.93 39.01 -28.54
N THR A 636 -13.86 40.14 -27.83
CA THR A 636 -13.74 41.49 -28.39
C THR A 636 -12.34 42.02 -28.12
N LEU A 637 -11.71 42.65 -29.10
CA LEU A 637 -10.40 43.31 -28.98
C LEU A 637 -10.56 44.82 -28.75
N LYS A 638 -9.50 45.50 -28.28
CA LYS A 638 -9.54 46.95 -28.01
C LYS A 638 -9.81 47.84 -29.21
N ASP A 639 -9.47 47.37 -30.40
CA ASP A 639 -9.77 48.04 -31.68
C ASP A 639 -11.24 47.86 -32.13
N GLY A 640 -12.01 47.03 -31.43
CA GLY A 640 -13.42 46.75 -31.71
C GLY A 640 -13.65 45.56 -32.63
N ARG A 641 -12.62 44.85 -33.12
CA ARG A 641 -12.80 43.56 -33.79
C ARG A 641 -13.35 42.52 -32.81
N THR A 642 -14.19 41.63 -33.32
CA THR A 642 -14.78 40.51 -32.56
C THR A 642 -14.60 39.20 -33.31
N PHE A 643 -14.36 38.11 -32.58
CA PHE A 643 -14.43 36.75 -33.10
C PHE A 643 -15.12 35.82 -32.10
N ASP A 644 -15.75 34.78 -32.63
CA ASP A 644 -16.50 33.79 -31.86
C ASP A 644 -15.69 32.49 -31.81
N VAL A 645 -15.68 31.84 -30.66
CA VAL A 645 -14.93 30.61 -30.40
C VAL A 645 -15.92 29.49 -30.09
N ASP A 646 -15.66 28.33 -30.70
CA ASP A 646 -16.30 27.05 -30.48
C ASP A 646 -15.18 26.09 -30.04
N ILE A 647 -15.43 25.29 -29.00
CA ILE A 647 -14.47 24.30 -28.49
C ILE A 647 -15.01 22.85 -28.58
N GLU A 648 -16.02 22.60 -29.42
CA GLU A 648 -16.58 21.25 -29.66
C GLU A 648 -15.49 20.28 -30.16
N GLY A 649 -15.02 19.42 -29.26
CA GLY A 649 -13.98 18.41 -29.52
C GLY A 649 -12.64 18.68 -28.82
N ASP A 650 -12.42 19.84 -28.21
CA ASP A 650 -11.21 20.14 -27.45
C ASP A 650 -11.12 19.27 -26.19
N ALA A 651 -9.97 18.62 -25.97
CA ALA A 651 -9.76 17.69 -24.87
C ALA A 651 -8.82 18.25 -23.79
N THR A 652 -7.89 19.12 -24.18
CA THR A 652 -6.82 19.71 -23.35
C THR A 652 -6.79 21.23 -23.45
N VAL A 653 -6.11 21.87 -22.49
CA VAL A 653 -5.86 23.31 -22.50
C VAL A 653 -5.12 23.76 -23.78
N GLN A 654 -4.26 22.90 -24.35
CA GLN A 654 -3.57 23.17 -25.61
C GLN A 654 -4.52 23.23 -26.80
N ASP A 655 -5.56 22.40 -26.81
CA ASP A 655 -6.58 22.38 -27.87
C ASP A 655 -7.38 23.70 -27.81
N VAL A 656 -7.86 24.09 -26.62
CA VAL A 656 -8.55 25.39 -26.39
C VAL A 656 -7.68 26.59 -26.77
N ILE A 657 -6.39 26.58 -26.44
CA ILE A 657 -5.43 27.59 -26.90
C ILE A 657 -5.35 27.60 -28.44
N GLY A 658 -5.36 26.43 -29.07
CA GLY A 658 -5.45 26.27 -30.52
C GLY A 658 -6.72 26.91 -31.09
N SER A 659 -7.89 26.51 -30.60
CA SER A 659 -9.22 26.95 -31.06
C SER A 659 -9.42 28.46 -30.92
N ILE A 660 -9.02 29.07 -29.80
CA ILE A 660 -9.08 30.53 -29.61
C ILE A 660 -8.16 31.26 -30.61
N ASN A 661 -6.93 30.80 -30.81
CA ASN A 661 -6.00 31.42 -31.78
C ASN A 661 -6.45 31.19 -33.24
N ALA A 662 -7.05 30.03 -33.55
CA ALA A 662 -7.58 29.71 -34.87
C ALA A 662 -8.79 30.58 -35.23
N ALA A 663 -9.70 30.82 -34.27
CA ALA A 663 -10.82 31.75 -34.42
C ALA A 663 -10.35 33.19 -34.66
N ALA A 664 -9.34 33.65 -33.90
CA ALA A 664 -8.72 34.96 -34.10
C ALA A 664 -8.11 35.10 -35.52
N ALA A 665 -7.36 34.09 -35.96
CA ALA A 665 -6.77 34.06 -37.30
C ALA A 665 -7.83 34.01 -38.42
N ALA A 666 -8.93 33.27 -38.23
CA ALA A 666 -10.05 33.22 -39.15
C ALA A 666 -10.77 34.58 -39.28
N ALA A 667 -10.82 35.37 -38.20
CA ALA A 667 -11.30 36.75 -38.20
C ALA A 667 -10.25 37.78 -38.74
N GLY A 668 -9.11 37.32 -39.25
CA GLY A 668 -8.07 38.18 -39.82
C GLY A 668 -7.23 38.93 -38.77
N VAL A 669 -7.18 38.43 -37.53
CA VAL A 669 -6.30 38.95 -36.47
C VAL A 669 -4.95 38.23 -36.54
N LEU A 670 -3.86 38.98 -36.54
CA LEU A 670 -2.51 38.40 -36.64
C LEU A 670 -2.01 37.91 -35.27
N PRO A 671 -1.15 36.86 -35.22
CA PRO A 671 -0.55 36.38 -33.95
C PRO A 671 0.31 37.42 -33.19
N ALA A 672 0.67 38.53 -33.83
CA ALA A 672 1.35 39.67 -33.21
C ALA A 672 0.38 40.75 -32.68
N GLU A 673 -0.89 40.70 -33.07
CA GLU A 673 -1.97 41.56 -32.58
C GLU A 673 -2.69 40.90 -31.40
N PHE A 674 -2.98 39.60 -31.50
CA PHE A 674 -3.62 38.81 -30.46
C PHE A 674 -2.96 37.43 -30.32
N ASN A 675 -2.80 36.96 -29.09
CA ASN A 675 -2.38 35.59 -28.81
C ASN A 675 -2.98 35.05 -27.50
N ALA A 676 -3.69 33.94 -27.59
CA ALA A 676 -4.06 33.13 -26.42
C ALA A 676 -2.91 32.18 -26.06
N ARG A 677 -2.59 32.05 -24.77
CA ARG A 677 -1.52 31.18 -24.24
C ARG A 677 -1.75 30.81 -22.77
N LEU A 678 -0.84 30.04 -22.18
CA LEU A 678 -0.71 29.95 -20.72
C LEU A 678 -0.11 31.24 -20.15
N VAL A 679 -0.55 31.66 -18.97
CA VAL A 679 0.08 32.79 -18.26
C VAL A 679 1.53 32.49 -17.90
N SER A 680 2.40 33.50 -17.98
CA SER A 680 3.84 33.36 -17.68
C SER A 680 4.19 33.30 -16.19
N VAL A 681 3.32 33.83 -15.32
CA VAL A 681 3.42 33.78 -13.85
C VAL A 681 2.03 33.51 -13.29
N GLY A 682 1.91 32.61 -12.31
CA GLY A 682 0.63 32.09 -11.81
C GLY A 682 0.14 30.88 -12.62
N ASN A 683 -1.18 30.68 -12.64
CA ASN A 683 -1.89 29.68 -13.41
C ASN A 683 -3.13 30.29 -14.07
N GLY A 684 -3.56 29.71 -15.19
CA GLY A 684 -4.69 30.20 -15.99
C GLY A 684 -4.28 30.47 -17.45
N LEU A 685 -5.31 30.68 -18.27
CA LEU A 685 -5.16 31.18 -19.64
C LEU A 685 -4.87 32.69 -19.63
N GLU A 686 -3.99 33.14 -20.51
CA GLU A 686 -3.72 34.54 -20.78
C GLU A 686 -4.14 34.87 -22.22
N LEU A 687 -5.05 35.83 -22.38
CA LEU A 687 -5.37 36.41 -23.68
C LEU A 687 -4.60 37.73 -23.83
N VAL A 688 -3.56 37.73 -24.64
CA VAL A 688 -2.72 38.90 -24.93
C VAL A 688 -3.34 39.67 -26.10
N ASP A 689 -3.64 40.95 -25.90
CA ASP A 689 -4.19 41.87 -26.91
C ASP A 689 -3.27 43.08 -27.03
N SER A 690 -2.52 43.12 -28.12
CA SER A 690 -1.60 44.18 -28.51
C SER A 690 -2.19 45.13 -29.56
N THR A 691 -3.50 45.05 -29.84
CA THR A 691 -4.17 45.97 -30.78
C THR A 691 -4.14 47.41 -30.29
N VAL A 692 -4.02 48.35 -31.23
CA VAL A 692 -3.97 49.79 -30.92
C VAL A 692 -5.40 50.33 -30.86
N GLY A 693 -5.99 50.28 -29.67
CA GLY A 693 -7.33 50.80 -29.41
C GLY A 693 -7.50 51.30 -27.96
N ALA A 694 -8.50 52.16 -27.76
CA ALA A 694 -8.89 52.69 -26.45
C ALA A 694 -10.02 51.87 -25.79
N GLY A 695 -10.41 50.75 -26.40
CA GLY A 695 -11.38 49.81 -25.84
C GLY A 695 -10.79 48.95 -24.72
N SER A 696 -11.36 47.77 -24.52
CA SER A 696 -10.88 46.77 -23.59
C SER A 696 -11.10 45.40 -24.21
N THR A 697 -10.20 44.47 -23.95
CA THR A 697 -10.35 43.09 -24.38
C THR A 697 -11.43 42.45 -23.53
N THR A 698 -12.49 41.90 -24.12
CA THR A 698 -13.63 41.32 -23.37
C THR A 698 -13.93 39.90 -23.82
N VAL A 699 -14.22 39.01 -22.89
CA VAL A 699 -14.81 37.69 -23.17
C VAL A 699 -16.23 37.66 -22.63
N ALA A 700 -17.19 37.21 -23.44
CA ALA A 700 -18.59 37.06 -23.06
C ALA A 700 -19.16 35.75 -23.62
N GLU A 701 -19.94 35.01 -22.83
CA GLU A 701 -20.62 33.79 -23.27
C GLU A 701 -21.58 34.07 -24.44
N LEU A 702 -21.65 33.13 -25.39
CA LEU A 702 -22.64 33.08 -26.46
C LEU A 702 -23.58 31.89 -26.25
N ASN A 703 -24.73 31.88 -26.92
CA ASN A 703 -25.68 30.76 -26.99
C ASN A 703 -26.12 30.17 -25.62
N ALA A 704 -25.99 30.93 -24.53
CA ALA A 704 -26.16 30.50 -23.15
C ALA A 704 -25.21 29.36 -22.70
N SER A 705 -24.03 29.27 -23.32
CA SER A 705 -22.92 28.48 -22.81
C SER A 705 -22.39 29.02 -21.47
N GLY A 706 -21.56 28.22 -20.81
CA GLY A 706 -20.86 28.59 -19.57
C GLY A 706 -19.36 28.31 -19.65
N THR A 707 -18.84 28.28 -20.88
CA THR A 707 -17.49 27.86 -21.23
C THR A 707 -16.45 28.87 -20.76
N ALA A 708 -16.67 30.16 -20.96
CA ALA A 708 -15.72 31.19 -20.51
C ALA A 708 -15.68 31.28 -18.98
N GLU A 709 -16.79 31.04 -18.29
CA GLU A 709 -16.85 30.93 -16.82
C GLU A 709 -16.08 29.69 -16.32
N ASP A 710 -16.29 28.53 -16.94
CA ASP A 710 -15.69 27.25 -16.56
C ASP A 710 -14.19 27.17 -16.91
N LEU A 711 -13.74 27.85 -17.98
CA LEU A 711 -12.32 28.10 -18.29
C LEU A 711 -11.71 29.22 -17.42
N GLY A 712 -12.54 30.03 -16.76
CA GLY A 712 -12.11 31.12 -15.89
C GLY A 712 -11.71 32.42 -16.61
N ILE A 713 -11.94 32.53 -17.93
CA ILE A 713 -11.57 33.67 -18.79
C ILE A 713 -12.67 34.74 -18.96
N LEU A 714 -13.90 34.46 -18.51
CA LEU A 714 -15.02 35.41 -18.57
C LEU A 714 -14.69 36.74 -17.86
N GLY A 715 -14.75 37.86 -18.57
CA GLY A 715 -14.42 39.17 -18.00
C GLY A 715 -13.96 40.21 -19.02
N SER A 716 -13.28 41.25 -18.53
CA SER A 716 -12.68 42.28 -19.39
C SER A 716 -11.41 42.89 -18.80
N SER A 717 -10.50 43.34 -19.67
CA SER A 717 -9.24 44.00 -19.30
C SER A 717 -8.96 45.19 -20.23
N ALA A 718 -8.62 46.34 -19.64
CA ALA A 718 -8.06 47.49 -20.36
C ALA A 718 -6.54 47.35 -20.61
N GLY A 719 -5.88 46.36 -19.99
CA GLY A 719 -4.45 46.09 -20.15
C GLY A 719 -4.12 45.33 -21.44
N ALA A 720 -2.83 45.10 -21.71
CA ALA A 720 -2.37 44.23 -22.82
C ALA A 720 -2.62 42.73 -22.61
N SER A 721 -3.22 42.36 -21.48
CA SER A 721 -3.42 40.99 -21.04
C SER A 721 -4.73 40.89 -20.25
N LEU A 722 -5.54 39.88 -20.57
CA LEU A 722 -6.63 39.38 -19.75
C LEU A 722 -6.20 38.00 -19.23
N VAL A 723 -5.85 37.94 -17.93
CA VAL A 723 -5.48 36.70 -17.25
C VAL A 723 -6.72 36.08 -16.62
N GLY A 724 -7.04 34.85 -17.03
CA GLY A 724 -8.12 34.05 -16.48
C GLY A 724 -7.79 33.48 -15.09
N THR A 725 -8.82 33.07 -14.37
CA THR A 725 -8.69 32.45 -13.04
C THR A 725 -8.30 30.97 -13.13
N ASP A 726 -7.48 30.47 -12.21
CA ASP A 726 -7.14 29.05 -12.13
C ASP A 726 -8.38 28.22 -11.72
N ARG A 727 -8.89 27.45 -12.69
CA ARG A 727 -10.01 26.50 -12.59
C ARG A 727 -9.57 25.03 -12.55
N ALA A 728 -8.27 24.73 -12.65
CA ALA A 728 -7.72 23.37 -12.72
C ALA A 728 -7.03 22.91 -11.42
N LYS A 729 -7.38 23.53 -10.29
CA LYS A 729 -6.78 23.24 -8.98
C LYS A 729 -7.06 21.82 -8.51
N VAL A 730 -6.06 21.23 -7.87
CA VAL A 730 -6.04 19.83 -7.44
C VAL A 730 -6.62 19.66 -6.04
N ALA A 731 -7.93 19.46 -5.96
CA ALA A 731 -8.61 18.99 -4.75
C ALA A 731 -8.52 17.46 -4.61
N VAL A 732 -8.44 16.95 -3.37
CA VAL A 732 -8.51 15.51 -3.08
C VAL A 732 -9.96 15.03 -3.20
N ASP A 733 -10.29 14.22 -4.20
CA ASP A 733 -11.64 13.66 -4.40
C ASP A 733 -11.96 12.65 -3.29
N SER A 734 -12.68 13.10 -2.26
CA SER A 734 -12.86 12.36 -1.02
C SER A 734 -14.05 12.85 -0.21
N VAL A 735 -14.62 11.94 0.60
CA VAL A 735 -15.79 12.18 1.46
C VAL A 735 -15.63 13.43 2.33
N PHE A 736 -14.43 13.61 2.91
CA PHE A 736 -14.08 14.78 3.71
C PHE A 736 -14.07 16.08 2.89
N SER A 737 -13.52 16.06 1.67
CA SER A 737 -13.54 17.23 0.78
C SER A 737 -14.94 17.62 0.37
N HIS A 738 -15.83 16.65 0.11
CA HIS A 738 -17.20 16.94 -0.32
C HIS A 738 -18.08 17.48 0.82
N LEU A 739 -17.90 17.00 2.06
CA LEU A 739 -18.49 17.63 3.25
C LEU A 739 -17.96 19.05 3.48
N ILE A 740 -16.65 19.26 3.35
CA ILE A 740 -16.03 20.59 3.51
C ILE A 740 -16.53 21.55 2.42
N ALA A 741 -16.59 21.12 1.15
CA ALA A 741 -17.13 21.91 0.05
C ALA A 741 -18.62 22.26 0.25
N LEU A 742 -19.45 21.31 0.74
CA LEU A 742 -20.84 21.60 1.08
C LEU A 742 -20.93 22.67 2.18
N ARG A 743 -20.18 22.52 3.28
CA ARG A 743 -20.14 23.51 4.36
C ARG A 743 -19.71 24.88 3.85
N ASP A 744 -18.62 24.95 3.10
CA ASP A 744 -18.04 26.22 2.67
C ASP A 744 -18.94 26.94 1.66
N ALA A 745 -19.63 26.19 0.79
CA ALA A 745 -20.68 26.74 -0.08
C ALA A 745 -21.93 27.21 0.71
N LEU A 746 -22.35 26.48 1.76
CA LEU A 746 -23.42 26.91 2.67
C LEU A 746 -23.06 28.20 3.44
N LEU A 747 -21.79 28.36 3.85
CA LEU A 747 -21.29 29.58 4.49
C LEU A 747 -21.19 30.77 3.52
N ALA A 748 -20.81 30.50 2.27
CA ALA A 748 -20.70 31.47 1.19
C ALA A 748 -22.05 31.83 0.53
N ASN A 749 -23.13 31.13 0.86
CA ASN A 749 -24.45 31.22 0.22
C ASN A 749 -24.45 30.88 -1.30
N ASP A 750 -23.52 30.02 -1.72
CA ASP A 750 -23.38 29.59 -3.11
C ASP A 750 -24.29 28.39 -3.42
N GLU A 751 -25.47 28.63 -3.98
CA GLU A 751 -26.41 27.54 -4.32
C GLU A 751 -25.82 26.55 -5.35
N ARG A 752 -24.93 27.04 -6.22
CA ARG A 752 -24.26 26.20 -7.21
C ARG A 752 -23.24 25.30 -6.49
N GLY A 753 -22.36 25.86 -5.68
CA GLY A 753 -21.43 25.11 -4.82
C GLY A 753 -22.13 24.06 -3.96
N ILE A 754 -23.27 24.40 -3.35
CA ILE A 754 -24.11 23.47 -2.57
C ILE A 754 -24.57 22.29 -3.43
N GLY A 755 -25.17 22.56 -4.59
CA GLY A 755 -25.65 21.52 -5.51
C GLY A 755 -24.52 20.65 -6.09
N LEU A 756 -23.36 21.25 -6.34
CA LEU A 756 -22.17 20.56 -6.85
C LEU A 756 -21.54 19.63 -5.81
N ALA A 757 -21.42 20.07 -4.56
CA ALA A 757 -20.97 19.22 -3.46
C ALA A 757 -21.98 18.10 -3.18
N ALA A 758 -23.28 18.40 -3.21
CA ALA A 758 -24.35 17.41 -3.03
C ALA A 758 -24.36 16.31 -4.11
N ALA A 759 -23.97 16.64 -5.34
CA ALA A 759 -23.83 15.67 -6.44
C ALA A 759 -22.62 14.72 -6.27
N LYS A 760 -21.51 15.20 -5.68
CA LYS A 760 -20.31 14.36 -5.44
C LYS A 760 -20.56 13.20 -4.46
N PHE A 761 -21.50 13.33 -3.53
CA PHE A 761 -21.81 12.27 -2.57
C PHE A 761 -22.33 10.97 -3.22
N ASP A 762 -22.84 10.97 -4.45
CA ASP A 762 -23.17 9.71 -5.14
C ASP A 762 -21.91 8.86 -5.46
N GLY A 763 -20.79 9.52 -5.76
CA GLY A 763 -19.49 8.86 -5.91
C GLY A 763 -18.98 8.32 -4.57
N ASP A 764 -19.14 9.10 -3.49
CA ASP A 764 -18.77 8.68 -2.13
C ASP A 764 -19.59 7.47 -1.65
N LEU A 765 -20.91 7.49 -1.84
CA LEU A 765 -21.82 6.38 -1.48
C LEU A 765 -21.55 5.12 -2.31
N THR A 766 -21.14 5.28 -3.57
CA THR A 766 -20.66 4.17 -4.41
C THR A 766 -19.36 3.59 -3.83
N ARG A 767 -18.35 4.43 -3.57
CA ARG A 767 -17.05 4.03 -2.98
C ARG A 767 -17.21 3.31 -1.63
N LEU A 768 -18.09 3.81 -0.76
CA LEU A 768 -18.41 3.20 0.52
C LEU A 768 -19.10 1.83 0.34
N SER A 769 -20.01 1.71 -0.64
CA SER A 769 -20.69 0.44 -0.97
C SER A 769 -19.71 -0.61 -1.52
N GLU A 770 -18.76 -0.20 -2.36
CA GLU A 770 -17.68 -1.05 -2.87
C GLU A 770 -16.75 -1.51 -1.74
N ALA A 771 -16.36 -0.61 -0.84
CA ALA A 771 -15.56 -0.95 0.33
C ALA A 771 -16.29 -1.95 1.26
N ARG A 772 -17.59 -1.78 1.50
CA ARG A 772 -18.41 -2.75 2.26
C ARG A 772 -18.50 -4.10 1.55
N ALA A 773 -18.69 -4.11 0.22
CA ALA A 773 -18.73 -5.35 -0.55
C ALA A 773 -17.41 -6.14 -0.45
N GLU A 774 -16.25 -5.46 -0.50
CA GLU A 774 -14.96 -6.12 -0.30
C GLU A 774 -14.78 -6.61 1.15
N VAL A 775 -15.19 -5.83 2.16
CA VAL A 775 -15.20 -6.27 3.56
C VAL A 775 -16.07 -7.50 3.75
N GLY A 776 -17.26 -7.57 3.15
CA GLY A 776 -18.11 -8.77 3.16
C GLY A 776 -17.43 -10.01 2.56
N VAL A 777 -16.68 -9.86 1.46
CA VAL A 777 -15.89 -10.95 0.87
C VAL A 777 -14.73 -11.37 1.78
N ARG A 778 -14.08 -10.41 2.47
CA ARG A 778 -13.06 -10.69 3.49
C ARG A 778 -13.67 -11.45 4.67
N THR A 779 -14.84 -11.04 5.18
CA THR A 779 -15.55 -11.71 6.29
C THR A 779 -15.97 -13.12 5.94
N GLN A 780 -16.56 -13.35 4.76
CA GLN A 780 -16.93 -14.71 4.33
C GLN A 780 -15.71 -15.65 4.26
N ARG A 781 -14.55 -15.16 3.77
CA ARG A 781 -13.30 -15.94 3.78
C ARG A 781 -12.83 -16.31 5.20
N VAL A 782 -13.06 -15.45 6.19
CA VAL A 782 -12.74 -15.74 7.60
C VAL A 782 -13.74 -16.74 8.20
N ILE A 783 -15.03 -16.62 7.90
CA ILE A 783 -16.07 -17.57 8.33
C ILE A 783 -15.82 -18.98 7.74
N ASP A 784 -15.47 -19.05 6.45
CA ASP A 784 -15.14 -20.31 5.75
C ASP A 784 -13.87 -20.98 6.31
N ALA A 785 -12.90 -20.18 6.76
CA ALA A 785 -11.69 -20.67 7.42
C ALA A 785 -11.97 -21.11 8.87
N SER A 786 -12.75 -20.32 9.61
CA SER A 786 -13.13 -20.58 11.01
C SER A 786 -13.91 -21.88 11.14
N SER A 787 -14.93 -22.06 10.29
CA SER A 787 -15.74 -23.29 10.21
C SER A 787 -14.87 -24.52 9.92
N ARG A 788 -13.91 -24.40 9.00
CA ARG A 788 -13.01 -25.49 8.60
C ARG A 788 -12.01 -25.86 9.68
N GLU A 789 -11.41 -24.89 10.36
CA GLU A 789 -10.49 -25.17 11.46
C GLU A 789 -11.21 -25.78 12.67
N ALA A 790 -12.47 -25.40 12.91
CA ALA A 790 -13.34 -26.07 13.90
C ALA A 790 -13.69 -27.52 13.50
N GLU A 791 -14.02 -27.78 12.23
CA GLU A 791 -14.22 -29.15 11.72
C GLU A 791 -12.95 -30.01 11.88
N LEU A 792 -11.79 -29.48 11.52
CA LEU A 792 -10.50 -30.17 11.64
C LEU A 792 -10.11 -30.39 13.11
N ASP A 793 -10.43 -29.47 14.01
CA ASP A 793 -10.19 -29.69 15.44
C ASP A 793 -11.07 -30.80 16.01
N ILE A 794 -12.35 -30.86 15.63
CA ILE A 794 -13.25 -31.97 15.98
C ILE A 794 -12.73 -33.31 15.43
N MET A 795 -12.17 -33.34 14.22
CA MET A 795 -11.54 -34.56 13.67
C MET A 795 -10.31 -34.99 14.47
N ASP A 796 -9.44 -34.06 14.86
CA ASP A 796 -8.25 -34.36 15.68
C ASP A 796 -8.62 -34.76 17.11
N GLN A 797 -9.61 -34.12 17.74
CA GLN A 797 -10.16 -34.54 19.04
C GLN A 797 -10.70 -35.99 18.96
N LYS A 798 -11.39 -36.35 17.87
CA LYS A 798 -11.87 -37.72 17.62
C LYS A 798 -10.72 -38.71 17.39
N LEU A 799 -9.70 -38.34 16.62
CA LEU A 799 -8.50 -39.17 16.41
C LEU A 799 -7.72 -39.36 17.72
N ARG A 800 -7.65 -38.34 18.57
CA ARG A 800 -7.09 -38.46 19.93
C ARG A 800 -7.90 -39.45 20.76
N SER A 801 -9.23 -39.34 20.75
CA SER A 801 -10.13 -40.24 21.47
C SER A 801 -9.97 -41.70 21.03
N GLU A 802 -9.97 -41.97 19.72
CA GLU A 802 -9.77 -43.32 19.14
C GLU A 802 -8.41 -43.96 19.50
N ILE A 803 -7.40 -43.16 19.85
CA ILE A 803 -6.07 -43.64 20.26
C ILE A 803 -5.93 -43.71 21.79
N ASN A 804 -6.47 -42.73 22.52
CA ASN A 804 -6.17 -42.52 23.94
C ASN A 804 -7.26 -43.04 24.88
N ASP A 805 -8.52 -43.06 24.47
CA ASP A 805 -9.63 -43.32 25.40
C ASP A 805 -9.82 -44.82 25.65
N LEU A 806 -10.37 -45.14 26.81
CA LEU A 806 -10.55 -46.51 27.29
C LEU A 806 -11.90 -47.11 26.85
N ASP A 807 -11.87 -48.30 26.26
CA ASP A 807 -13.06 -49.17 26.22
C ASP A 807 -13.34 -49.67 27.65
N TYR A 808 -14.30 -49.02 28.32
CA TYR A 808 -14.72 -49.37 29.67
C TYR A 808 -15.31 -50.78 29.78
N ALA A 809 -15.86 -51.36 28.71
CA ALA A 809 -16.41 -52.71 28.72
C ALA A 809 -15.30 -53.77 28.65
N GLU A 810 -14.30 -53.60 27.78
CA GLU A 810 -13.10 -54.45 27.79
C GLU A 810 -12.33 -54.27 29.11
N ALA A 811 -12.14 -53.04 29.58
CA ALA A 811 -11.41 -52.76 30.81
C ALA A 811 -12.08 -53.33 32.06
N ALA A 812 -13.41 -53.19 32.21
CA ALA A 812 -14.15 -53.76 33.34
C ALA A 812 -14.17 -55.29 33.32
N THR A 813 -14.34 -55.91 32.13
CA THR A 813 -14.30 -57.38 32.02
C THR A 813 -12.89 -57.93 32.28
N ARG A 814 -11.83 -57.24 31.82
CA ARG A 814 -10.43 -57.55 32.14
C ARG A 814 -10.13 -57.38 33.62
N PHE A 815 -10.59 -56.30 34.26
CA PHE A 815 -10.43 -56.08 35.70
C PHE A 815 -11.07 -57.21 36.52
N ALA A 816 -12.33 -57.56 36.21
CA ALA A 816 -13.04 -58.66 36.86
C ALA A 816 -12.41 -60.04 36.57
N ALA A 817 -11.72 -60.22 35.44
CA ALA A 817 -10.93 -61.43 35.17
C ALA A 817 -9.62 -61.46 35.99
N LEU A 818 -8.88 -60.35 36.05
CA LEU A 818 -7.64 -60.21 36.83
C LEU A 818 -7.87 -60.40 38.33
N GLN A 819 -8.97 -59.86 38.88
CA GLN A 819 -9.33 -60.06 40.29
C GLN A 819 -9.57 -61.55 40.61
N ARG A 820 -10.40 -62.23 39.80
CA ARG A 820 -10.65 -63.68 39.96
C ARG A 820 -9.38 -64.52 39.75
N GLN A 821 -8.49 -64.10 38.85
CA GLN A 821 -7.18 -64.75 38.68
C GLN A 821 -6.28 -64.56 39.90
N LEU A 822 -6.29 -63.37 40.51
CA LEU A 822 -5.54 -63.09 41.74
C LEU A 822 -6.03 -63.97 42.88
N GLU A 823 -7.35 -63.99 43.14
CA GLU A 823 -8.01 -64.84 44.15
C GLU A 823 -7.65 -66.32 43.95
N ALA A 824 -7.76 -66.82 42.71
CA ALA A 824 -7.37 -68.20 42.38
C ALA A 824 -5.88 -68.48 42.57
N SER A 825 -5.00 -67.53 42.20
CA SER A 825 -3.54 -67.69 42.35
C SER A 825 -3.10 -67.73 43.82
N LEU A 826 -3.78 -66.98 44.69
CA LEU A 826 -3.58 -67.01 46.14
C LEU A 826 -4.05 -68.36 46.72
N ALA A 827 -5.23 -68.84 46.32
CA ALA A 827 -5.75 -70.14 46.75
C ALA A 827 -4.88 -71.33 46.28
N VAL A 828 -4.32 -71.28 45.06
CA VAL A 828 -3.35 -72.28 44.58
C VAL A 828 -2.04 -72.19 45.35
N SER A 829 -1.51 -70.99 45.58
CA SER A 829 -0.26 -70.80 46.34
C SER A 829 -0.37 -71.31 47.78
N ALA A 830 -1.52 -71.07 48.44
CA ALA A 830 -1.80 -71.62 49.77
C ALA A 830 -1.87 -73.16 49.79
N ARG A 831 -2.37 -73.79 48.73
CA ARG A 831 -2.33 -75.27 48.60
C ARG A 831 -0.92 -75.79 48.35
N THR A 832 -0.15 -75.16 47.46
CA THR A 832 1.22 -75.59 47.13
C THR A 832 2.17 -75.43 48.32
N ALA A 833 1.98 -74.42 49.18
CA ALA A 833 2.76 -74.23 50.40
C ALA A 833 2.56 -75.33 51.46
N ASN A 834 1.45 -76.09 51.38
CA ASN A 834 1.09 -77.13 52.35
C ASN A 834 1.44 -78.56 51.90
N LEU A 835 1.99 -78.76 50.69
CA LEU A 835 2.40 -80.08 50.21
C LEU A 835 3.75 -80.49 50.83
N THR A 836 3.74 -81.53 51.67
CA THR A 836 4.95 -82.09 52.27
C THR A 836 5.54 -83.21 51.40
N LEU A 837 6.82 -83.53 51.60
CA LEU A 837 7.48 -84.65 50.91
C LEU A 837 6.81 -86.00 51.21
N LEU A 838 6.07 -86.11 52.32
CA LEU A 838 5.40 -87.33 52.74
C LEU A 838 4.12 -87.62 51.92
N ASP A 839 3.46 -86.57 51.42
CA ASP A 839 2.20 -86.68 50.67
C ASP A 839 2.41 -86.97 49.17
N PHE A 840 3.65 -86.81 48.68
CA PHE A 840 4.05 -87.16 47.31
C PHE A 840 4.47 -88.64 47.16
N LEU A 841 4.59 -89.37 48.26
CA LEU A 841 5.03 -90.78 48.31
C LEU A 841 3.89 -91.73 48.74
N ARG A 842 2.65 -91.32 48.50
CA ARG A 842 1.41 -92.09 48.63
C ARG A 842 0.68 -92.18 47.29
#